data_AF-A0A3C1YJF9-F1
#
_entry.id   AF-A0A3C1YJF9-F1
#
_cell.length_a   1.000
_cell.length_b   1.000
_cell.length_c   1.000
_cell.angle_alpha   90.00
_cell.angle_beta   90.00
_cell.angle_gamma   90.00
#
_symmetry.space_group_name_H-M   'P 1'
#
loop_
_entity.id
_entity.type
_entity.pdbx_description
1 polymer ?
#
loop_
_entity_poly.entity_id
_entity_poly.type
_entity_poly.pdbx_seq_one_letter_code
_entity_poly.pdbx_strand_id
1 'polypeptide(L)'
;MTSGMLKARVKNYMEDLQEQIQKYEREEIADKEREIKKNRKNKNTWFRVAIPIIAMFVFTVFVVLERRGISVQVASRFEDLSKIQLTETFEQEKECLVIVDKKGESEEKITSEMLFVLDSLRVGYDVKDVSEVDWENELKNYKTLVLSFQDWDKIGEGAEQLSKWLVSGGRMMNTMTPAPNSVFSLLASKIGVDSFSSYVGIDGLRMDNNALIGADQKNTYKFMLGEETEILTSLGVLLDSKAKRYVSSYDGTVPLIWSNDIEDGRAVIMNYVITDKFQRGFYTLCYSLLEDSFVYPVINGSSFYIDDFPAPVPGGNGEYIERDYGIDTASFYSTVWWPQILNWQKQYGIVYTGLIIEDYNNFVEGELPRNKQTSRFSLFGNTMINNGNELGLHGYNHQPLCVEGIDDNMQFGEYKLWASEEDLKNSIKELVEFSSALYPTEKFQVYVPPSNIMSETGEKLLLEAAPDVKVIASVYLKADGVESMVQEFTVEENGIIDTPRVVSGCMLDEYAKLTAFSEFNFHYVQSHFVHPDDILDEDRGAKSGWPEMSRQFTEYLELVKNAVPDMRNLSGTDMGAATYRYCGLSVERDIKDGEIDVRLGGFSKEAYLLLRINEGKVKNTEGCTVTEVADGLYLVKAVEENIKIYY
;
A
#
# COMPACT_ATOMS: atom_id res chain seq x y z
N MET A 1 -103.73 -60.35 -26.15
CA MET A 1 -103.12 -59.90 -24.88
C MET A 1 -102.83 -58.43 -24.99
N THR A 2 -103.24 -57.66 -23.97
CA THR A 2 -103.48 -56.21 -24.02
C THR A 2 -102.21 -55.36 -24.19
N SER A 3 -102.36 -54.27 -24.97
CA SER A 3 -101.35 -53.27 -25.37
C SER A 3 -100.49 -52.70 -24.22
N GLY A 4 -100.96 -52.77 -22.97
CA GLY A 4 -100.21 -52.35 -21.79
C GLY A 4 -99.02 -53.25 -21.40
N MET A 5 -99.10 -54.57 -21.66
CA MET A 5 -98.05 -55.51 -21.26
C MET A 5 -96.80 -55.44 -22.16
N LEU A 6 -96.97 -55.07 -23.44
CA LEU A 6 -95.85 -54.92 -24.38
C LEU A 6 -95.07 -53.62 -24.13
N LYS A 7 -95.75 -52.52 -23.79
CA LYS A 7 -95.10 -51.25 -23.40
C LYS A 7 -94.28 -51.37 -22.11
N ALA A 8 -94.78 -52.11 -21.12
CA ALA A 8 -94.05 -52.34 -19.87
C ALA A 8 -92.77 -53.18 -20.11
N ARG A 9 -92.83 -54.20 -20.98
CA ARG A 9 -91.68 -55.06 -21.29
C ARG A 9 -90.58 -54.33 -22.07
N VAL A 10 -90.96 -53.47 -23.02
CA VAL A 10 -90.00 -52.64 -23.78
C VAL A 10 -89.37 -51.57 -22.89
N LYS A 11 -90.15 -50.96 -21.99
CA LYS A 11 -89.62 -49.96 -21.04
C LYS A 11 -88.60 -50.59 -20.08
N ASN A 12 -88.91 -51.74 -19.49
CA ASN A 12 -87.97 -52.44 -18.61
C ASN A 12 -86.70 -52.89 -19.35
N TYR A 13 -86.81 -53.31 -20.62
CA TYR A 13 -85.64 -53.68 -21.41
C TYR A 13 -84.75 -52.47 -21.74
N MET A 14 -85.34 -51.31 -22.01
CA MET A 14 -84.59 -50.08 -22.28
C MET A 14 -83.94 -49.50 -21.01
N GLU A 15 -84.61 -49.62 -19.86
CA GLU A 15 -84.05 -49.23 -18.55
C GLU A 15 -82.87 -50.13 -18.16
N ASP A 16 -82.98 -51.45 -18.34
CA ASP A 16 -81.88 -52.41 -18.09
C ASP A 16 -80.69 -52.18 -19.04
N LEU A 17 -80.96 -51.85 -20.31
CA LEU A 17 -79.91 -51.51 -21.28
C LEU A 17 -79.20 -50.19 -20.91
N GLN A 18 -79.94 -49.18 -20.44
CA GLN A 18 -79.35 -47.93 -19.95
C GLN A 18 -78.51 -48.14 -18.69
N GLU A 19 -78.94 -49.02 -17.79
CA GLU A 19 -78.20 -49.34 -16.57
C GLU A 19 -76.89 -50.08 -16.90
N GLN A 20 -76.91 -50.99 -17.88
CA GLN A 20 -75.72 -51.68 -18.36
C GLN A 20 -74.74 -50.74 -19.07
N ILE A 21 -75.23 -49.81 -19.90
CA ILE A 21 -74.39 -48.80 -20.56
C ILE A 21 -73.73 -47.87 -19.51
N GLN A 22 -74.51 -47.38 -18.55
CA GLN A 22 -73.95 -46.53 -17.47
C GLN A 22 -72.97 -47.27 -16.56
N LYS A 23 -73.10 -48.59 -16.42
CA LYS A 23 -72.15 -49.40 -15.67
C LYS A 23 -70.84 -49.56 -16.45
N TYR A 24 -70.93 -49.80 -17.76
CA TYR A 24 -69.77 -49.94 -18.64
C TYR A 24 -68.98 -48.63 -18.75
N GLU A 25 -69.67 -47.49 -18.89
CA GLU A 25 -69.04 -46.16 -18.90
C GLU A 25 -68.36 -45.84 -17.57
N ARG A 26 -68.95 -46.23 -16.43
CA ARG A 26 -68.35 -46.05 -15.10
C ARG A 26 -67.10 -46.91 -14.90
N GLU A 27 -67.10 -48.14 -15.39
CA GLU A 27 -65.92 -49.03 -15.35
C GLU A 27 -64.81 -48.52 -16.28
N GLU A 28 -65.14 -48.05 -17.49
CA GLU A 28 -64.14 -47.49 -18.42
C GLU A 28 -63.50 -46.20 -17.90
N ILE A 29 -64.29 -45.33 -17.27
CA ILE A 29 -63.78 -44.11 -16.62
C ILE A 29 -62.89 -44.46 -15.42
N ALA A 30 -63.29 -45.44 -14.59
CA ALA A 30 -62.51 -45.87 -13.44
C ALA A 30 -61.17 -46.50 -13.85
N ASP A 31 -61.14 -47.27 -14.95
CA ASP A 31 -59.90 -47.85 -15.46
C ASP A 31 -58.98 -46.79 -16.10
N LYS A 32 -59.52 -45.82 -16.84
CA LYS A 32 -58.75 -44.66 -17.33
C LYS A 32 -58.17 -43.83 -16.18
N GLU A 33 -58.94 -43.61 -15.11
CA GLU A 33 -58.45 -42.89 -13.93
C GLU A 33 -57.36 -43.67 -13.16
N ARG A 34 -57.48 -45.00 -13.07
CA ARG A 34 -56.43 -45.85 -12.48
C ARG A 34 -55.16 -45.84 -13.31
N GLU A 35 -55.27 -45.85 -14.63
CA GLU A 35 -54.13 -45.80 -15.55
C GLU A 35 -53.42 -44.44 -15.50
N ILE A 36 -54.19 -43.34 -15.45
CA ILE A 36 -53.66 -41.97 -15.28
C ILE A 36 -52.98 -41.81 -13.92
N LYS A 37 -53.56 -42.34 -12.82
CA LYS A 37 -52.91 -42.32 -11.49
C LYS A 37 -51.62 -43.15 -11.46
N LYS A 38 -51.59 -44.31 -12.12
CA LYS A 38 -50.40 -45.18 -12.20
C LYS A 38 -49.27 -44.50 -12.99
N ASN A 39 -49.60 -43.84 -14.11
CA ASN A 39 -48.64 -43.07 -14.91
C ASN A 39 -48.14 -41.78 -14.23
N ARG A 40 -48.98 -41.09 -13.44
CA ARG A 40 -48.56 -39.92 -12.64
C ARG A 40 -47.63 -40.29 -11.48
N LYS A 41 -47.83 -41.46 -10.85
CA LYS A 41 -47.00 -41.92 -9.72
C LYS A 41 -45.59 -42.33 -10.17
N ASN A 42 -45.44 -42.91 -11.37
CA ASN A 42 -44.14 -43.32 -11.91
C ASN A 42 -43.31 -42.18 -12.55
N LYS A 43 -43.96 -41.14 -13.12
CA LYS A 43 -43.22 -39.99 -13.68
C LYS A 43 -42.66 -39.04 -12.61
N ASN A 44 -43.29 -38.94 -11.43
CA ASN A 44 -42.85 -38.02 -10.38
C ASN A 44 -41.76 -38.59 -9.45
N THR A 45 -41.57 -39.91 -9.37
CA THR A 45 -40.51 -40.52 -8.55
C THR A 45 -39.14 -40.42 -9.21
N TRP A 46 -39.05 -40.58 -10.54
CA TRP A 46 -37.77 -40.48 -11.24
C TRP A 46 -37.21 -39.06 -11.22
N PHE A 47 -38.03 -38.02 -11.43
CA PHE A 47 -37.59 -36.63 -11.33
C PHE A 47 -37.17 -36.23 -9.90
N ARG A 48 -37.80 -36.77 -8.86
CA ARG A 48 -37.41 -36.51 -7.46
C ARG A 48 -36.07 -37.13 -7.06
N VAL A 49 -35.62 -38.16 -7.76
CA VAL A 49 -34.31 -38.82 -7.53
C VAL A 49 -33.26 -38.30 -8.52
N ALA A 50 -33.63 -38.05 -9.77
CA ALA A 50 -32.74 -37.56 -10.81
C ALA A 50 -32.30 -36.11 -10.57
N ILE A 51 -33.16 -35.22 -10.06
CA ILE A 51 -32.79 -33.81 -9.81
C ILE A 51 -31.67 -33.68 -8.77
N PRO A 52 -31.73 -34.32 -7.58
CA PRO A 52 -30.61 -34.29 -6.63
C PRO A 52 -29.33 -34.92 -7.17
N ILE A 53 -29.44 -36.01 -7.95
CA ILE A 53 -28.27 -36.69 -8.55
C ILE A 53 -27.63 -35.81 -9.63
N ILE A 54 -28.43 -35.17 -10.50
CA ILE A 54 -27.95 -34.23 -11.50
C ILE A 54 -27.38 -33.00 -10.81
N ALA A 55 -28.00 -32.48 -9.75
CA ALA A 55 -27.46 -31.39 -8.97
C ALA A 55 -26.13 -31.77 -8.31
N MET A 56 -26.02 -32.96 -7.71
CA MET A 56 -24.75 -33.48 -7.19
C MET A 56 -23.72 -33.69 -8.29
N PHE A 57 -24.12 -34.16 -9.47
CA PHE A 57 -23.20 -34.38 -10.58
C PHE A 57 -22.72 -33.05 -11.17
N VAL A 58 -23.61 -32.07 -11.34
CA VAL A 58 -23.26 -30.71 -11.74
C VAL A 58 -22.39 -30.05 -10.68
N PHE A 59 -22.69 -30.22 -9.39
CA PHE A 59 -21.89 -29.70 -8.28
C PHE A 59 -20.52 -30.39 -8.22
N THR A 60 -20.45 -31.71 -8.45
CA THR A 60 -19.19 -32.47 -8.52
C THR A 60 -18.39 -32.07 -9.75
N VAL A 61 -19.04 -31.84 -10.89
CA VAL A 61 -18.39 -31.31 -12.10
C VAL A 61 -17.91 -29.89 -11.82
N PHE A 62 -18.68 -29.03 -11.15
CA PHE A 62 -18.26 -27.69 -10.75
C PHE A 62 -17.05 -27.74 -9.82
N VAL A 63 -17.09 -28.57 -8.77
CA VAL A 63 -15.97 -28.80 -7.84
C VAL A 63 -14.77 -29.42 -8.56
N VAL A 64 -14.98 -30.27 -9.57
CA VAL A 64 -13.90 -30.86 -10.38
C VAL A 64 -13.34 -29.85 -11.38
N LEU A 65 -14.16 -28.98 -11.97
CA LEU A 65 -13.72 -27.90 -12.86
C LEU A 65 -12.96 -26.82 -12.07
N GLU A 66 -13.45 -26.47 -10.88
CA GLU A 66 -12.79 -25.63 -9.88
C GLU A 66 -11.46 -26.25 -9.43
N ARG A 67 -11.43 -27.56 -9.13
CA ARG A 67 -10.21 -28.30 -8.80
C ARG A 67 -9.27 -28.55 -10.00
N ARG A 68 -9.72 -28.36 -11.24
CA ARG A 68 -8.93 -28.60 -12.47
C ARG A 68 -8.52 -27.32 -13.19
N GLY A 69 -8.85 -26.14 -12.67
CA GLY A 69 -8.40 -24.86 -13.23
C GLY A 69 -8.72 -24.67 -14.71
N ILE A 70 -9.88 -25.15 -15.20
CA ILE A 70 -10.23 -24.97 -16.61
C ILE A 70 -10.58 -23.50 -16.88
N SER A 71 -9.69 -22.85 -17.61
CA SER A 71 -9.70 -21.42 -17.90
C SER A 71 -10.81 -21.04 -18.88
N VAL A 72 -11.76 -20.25 -18.39
CA VAL A 72 -12.41 -19.26 -19.26
C VAL A 72 -11.33 -18.23 -19.58
N GLN A 73 -11.22 -17.80 -20.83
CA GLN A 73 -10.28 -16.76 -21.24
C GLN A 73 -10.75 -15.44 -20.62
N VAL A 74 -10.36 -15.19 -19.37
CA VAL A 74 -10.59 -13.96 -18.64
C VAL A 74 -9.58 -12.94 -19.17
N ALA A 75 -10.00 -11.69 -19.36
CA ALA A 75 -9.08 -10.59 -19.62
C ALA A 75 -7.97 -10.57 -18.54
N SER A 76 -6.78 -10.03 -18.86
CA SER A 76 -5.71 -9.84 -17.85
C SER A 76 -6.30 -9.20 -16.60
N ARG A 77 -6.15 -9.85 -15.44
CA ARG A 77 -6.72 -9.38 -14.17
C ARG A 77 -6.02 -8.11 -13.66
N PHE A 78 -4.75 -7.95 -14.02
CA PHE A 78 -3.89 -6.84 -13.61
C PHE A 78 -3.37 -6.06 -14.81
N GLU A 79 -2.82 -4.88 -14.55
CA GLU A 79 -2.20 -4.04 -15.55
C GLU A 79 -1.05 -4.76 -16.28
N ASP A 80 -0.96 -4.49 -17.57
CA ASP A 80 0.15 -4.94 -18.39
C ASP A 80 1.18 -3.81 -18.45
N LEU A 81 2.20 -3.91 -17.60
CA LEU A 81 3.23 -2.88 -17.42
C LEU A 81 3.93 -2.53 -18.74
N SER A 82 4.06 -3.51 -19.65
CA SER A 82 4.68 -3.30 -20.97
C SER A 82 3.86 -2.41 -21.92
N LYS A 83 2.58 -2.16 -21.60
CA LYS A 83 1.66 -1.34 -22.40
C LYS A 83 1.47 0.07 -21.88
N ILE A 84 2.09 0.42 -20.75
CA ILE A 84 2.03 1.79 -20.23
C ILE A 84 2.93 2.66 -21.12
N GLN A 85 2.32 3.62 -21.81
CA GLN A 85 3.03 4.59 -22.63
C GLN A 85 2.90 5.95 -21.96
N LEU A 86 4.04 6.55 -21.63
CA LEU A 86 4.14 7.87 -21.04
C LEU A 86 4.29 8.91 -22.16
N THR A 87 3.68 10.08 -21.99
CA THR A 87 3.90 11.21 -22.90
C THR A 87 5.27 11.86 -22.65
N GLU A 88 5.64 12.85 -23.44
CA GLU A 88 6.91 13.56 -23.22
C GLU A 88 6.92 14.28 -21.86
N THR A 89 8.05 14.24 -21.18
CA THR A 89 8.31 14.97 -19.94
C THR A 89 8.96 16.32 -20.24
N PHE A 90 9.04 17.17 -19.22
CA PHE A 90 9.73 18.46 -19.30
C PHE A 90 10.55 18.70 -18.02
N GLU A 91 11.57 19.56 -18.15
CA GLU A 91 12.40 19.98 -17.03
C GLU A 91 11.59 20.85 -16.07
N GLN A 92 11.87 20.69 -14.77
CA GLN A 92 11.27 21.50 -13.71
C GLN A 92 11.94 22.88 -13.68
N GLU A 93 11.13 23.95 -13.65
CA GLU A 93 11.65 25.29 -13.42
C GLU A 93 12.25 25.36 -12.02
N LYS A 94 13.46 25.95 -11.91
CA LYS A 94 14.17 26.08 -10.64
C LYS A 94 13.64 27.25 -9.83
N GLU A 95 12.54 27.02 -9.12
CA GLU A 95 11.87 28.04 -8.31
C GLU A 95 12.29 28.02 -6.83
N CYS A 96 13.03 26.99 -6.40
CA CYS A 96 13.51 26.82 -5.02
C CYS A 96 15.03 26.96 -4.90
N LEU A 97 15.49 27.69 -3.88
CA LEU A 97 16.89 27.72 -3.47
C LEU A 97 17.08 26.93 -2.18
N VAL A 98 17.98 25.95 -2.18
CA VAL A 98 18.37 25.18 -0.99
C VAL A 98 19.74 25.64 -0.54
N ILE A 99 19.83 26.16 0.69
CA ILE A 99 21.08 26.60 1.28
C ILE A 99 21.55 25.55 2.28
N VAL A 100 22.81 25.15 2.13
CA VAL A 100 23.47 24.14 2.96
C VAL A 100 24.75 24.72 3.57
N ASP A 101 25.26 24.08 4.62
CA ASP A 101 26.61 24.29 5.10
C ASP A 101 27.44 23.03 4.80
N LYS A 102 28.23 23.06 3.72
CA LYS A 102 29.03 21.89 3.30
C LYS A 102 30.12 21.50 4.30
N LYS A 103 30.36 22.33 5.32
CA LYS A 103 31.29 22.04 6.42
C LYS A 103 30.61 21.31 7.59
N GLY A 104 29.28 21.19 7.61
CA GLY A 104 28.50 20.52 8.64
C GLY A 104 28.24 19.05 8.33
N GLU A 105 29.15 18.15 8.73
CA GLU A 105 29.04 16.69 8.46
C GLU A 105 27.72 16.08 8.99
N SER A 106 27.14 16.62 10.06
CA SER A 106 25.87 16.13 10.64
C SER A 106 24.61 16.52 9.86
N GLU A 107 24.71 17.42 8.89
CA GLU A 107 23.56 18.01 8.19
C GLU A 107 23.34 17.39 6.80
N GLU A 108 24.32 16.63 6.31
CA GLU A 108 24.30 15.99 4.98
C GLU A 108 23.09 15.06 4.82
N LYS A 109 22.83 14.20 5.81
CA LYS A 109 21.69 13.26 5.78
C LYS A 109 20.35 14.00 5.76
N ILE A 110 20.19 15.06 6.56
CA ILE A 110 18.93 15.83 6.56
C ILE A 110 18.72 16.51 5.21
N THR A 111 19.80 17.07 4.66
CA THR A 111 19.79 17.69 3.35
C THR A 111 19.41 16.67 2.27
N SER A 112 19.99 15.47 2.27
CA SER A 112 19.66 14.44 1.28
C SER A 112 18.19 14.01 1.36
N GLU A 113 17.62 13.87 2.57
CA GLU A 113 16.19 13.58 2.74
C GLU A 113 15.31 14.70 2.20
N MET A 114 15.67 15.97 2.44
CA MET A 114 14.92 17.11 1.92
C MET A 114 15.01 17.20 0.38
N LEU A 115 16.19 16.97 -0.20
CA LEU A 115 16.36 16.96 -1.66
C LEU A 115 15.52 15.85 -2.30
N PHE A 116 15.53 14.65 -1.69
CA PHE A 116 14.67 13.54 -2.12
C PHE A 116 13.19 13.91 -2.08
N VAL A 117 12.75 14.65 -1.05
CA VAL A 117 11.38 15.19 -0.97
C VAL A 117 11.12 16.17 -2.10
N LEU A 118 12.00 17.15 -2.36
CA LEU A 118 11.81 18.11 -3.47
C LEU A 118 11.70 17.43 -4.84
N ASP A 119 12.56 16.44 -5.11
CA ASP A 119 12.51 15.63 -6.33
C ASP A 119 11.17 14.89 -6.44
N SER A 120 10.71 14.27 -5.35
CA SER A 120 9.43 13.55 -5.26
C SER A 120 8.23 14.47 -5.48
N LEU A 121 8.30 15.70 -4.96
CA LEU A 121 7.27 16.73 -5.16
C LEU A 121 7.34 17.38 -6.56
N ARG A 122 8.34 17.07 -7.38
CA ARG A 122 8.62 17.72 -8.67
C ARG A 122 8.81 19.24 -8.50
N VAL A 123 9.69 19.62 -7.58
CA VAL A 123 10.13 21.00 -7.39
C VAL A 123 11.52 21.14 -7.98
N GLY A 124 11.70 22.06 -8.93
CA GLY A 124 13.03 22.39 -9.42
C GLY A 124 13.78 23.24 -8.41
N TYR A 125 15.04 22.91 -8.15
CA TYR A 125 15.86 23.65 -7.18
C TYR A 125 17.32 23.83 -7.61
N ASP A 126 17.97 24.80 -6.97
CA ASP A 126 19.43 24.95 -6.94
C ASP A 126 19.94 24.77 -5.50
N VAL A 127 21.14 24.18 -5.34
CA VAL A 127 21.80 23.99 -4.04
C VAL A 127 23.03 24.86 -3.96
N LYS A 128 23.16 25.67 -2.89
CA LYS A 128 24.34 26.51 -2.65
C LYS A 128 24.85 26.41 -1.23
N ASP A 129 26.17 26.48 -1.10
CA ASP A 129 26.79 26.63 0.21
C ASP A 129 26.53 28.04 0.75
N VAL A 130 26.20 28.17 2.03
CA VAL A 130 25.91 29.45 2.68
C VAL A 130 27.01 30.50 2.48
N SER A 131 28.28 30.09 2.36
CA SER A 131 29.41 31.01 2.15
C SER A 131 29.54 31.55 0.72
N GLU A 132 28.79 30.99 -0.23
CA GLU A 132 28.81 31.33 -1.65
C GLU A 132 27.60 32.19 -2.07
N VAL A 133 26.62 32.39 -1.17
CA VAL A 133 25.34 33.05 -1.46
C VAL A 133 25.49 34.57 -1.52
N ASP A 134 25.21 35.17 -2.67
CA ASP A 134 24.94 36.60 -2.78
C ASP A 134 23.47 36.90 -2.45
N TRP A 135 23.16 37.06 -1.16
CA TRP A 135 21.81 37.19 -0.63
C TRP A 135 20.98 38.31 -1.27
N GLU A 136 21.61 39.41 -1.69
CA GLU A 136 20.91 40.54 -2.30
C GLU A 136 20.42 40.23 -3.71
N ASN A 137 21.19 39.44 -4.48
CA ASN A 137 20.92 39.18 -5.88
C ASN A 137 20.25 37.82 -6.11
N GLU A 138 20.55 36.82 -5.28
CA GLU A 138 20.07 35.45 -5.49
C GLU A 138 18.61 35.28 -5.12
N LEU A 139 18.19 35.81 -3.95
CA LEU A 139 16.82 35.64 -3.46
C LEU A 139 15.75 36.14 -4.45
N LYS A 140 16.09 37.12 -5.29
CA LYS A 140 15.17 37.68 -6.31
C LYS A 140 14.81 36.69 -7.42
N ASN A 141 15.55 35.60 -7.58
CA ASN A 141 15.36 34.62 -8.65
C ASN A 141 14.52 33.41 -8.22
N TYR A 142 14.16 33.31 -6.94
CA TYR A 142 13.48 32.15 -6.38
C TYR A 142 12.20 32.57 -5.65
N LYS A 143 11.19 31.69 -5.69
CA LYS A 143 9.94 31.86 -4.93
C LYS A 143 10.10 31.35 -3.51
N THR A 144 10.78 30.20 -3.37
CA THR A 144 10.95 29.52 -2.08
C THR A 144 12.41 29.35 -1.69
N LEU A 145 12.68 29.37 -0.39
CA LEU A 145 13.99 29.14 0.21
C LEU A 145 13.92 28.01 1.24
N VAL A 146 14.85 27.06 1.17
CA VAL A 146 15.03 26.00 2.17
C VAL A 146 16.38 26.18 2.85
N LEU A 147 16.38 26.43 4.15
CA LEU A 147 17.60 26.44 4.98
C LEU A 147 17.83 25.05 5.58
N SER A 148 18.89 24.37 5.14
CA SER A 148 19.24 23.03 5.60
C SER A 148 20.56 23.01 6.39
N PHE A 149 20.63 23.84 7.42
CA PHE A 149 21.73 23.90 8.39
C PHE A 149 21.28 24.59 9.69
N GLN A 150 21.93 24.29 10.81
CA GLN A 150 21.56 24.83 12.14
C GLN A 150 22.14 26.22 12.40
N ASP A 151 23.41 26.45 12.05
CA ASP A 151 24.13 27.66 12.44
C ASP A 151 23.85 28.84 11.51
N TRP A 152 22.70 29.48 11.72
CA TRP A 152 22.29 30.64 10.93
C TRP A 152 23.19 31.88 11.04
N ASP A 153 24.12 31.97 12.00
CA ASP A 153 25.08 33.10 12.05
C ASP A 153 26.00 33.09 10.82
N LYS A 154 26.12 31.95 10.13
CA LYS A 154 26.84 31.84 8.84
C LYS A 154 26.19 32.63 7.71
N ILE A 155 24.90 32.97 7.82
CA ILE A 155 24.22 33.89 6.90
C ILE A 155 24.85 35.29 6.99
N GLY A 156 25.32 35.68 8.19
CA GLY A 156 26.01 36.93 8.43
C GLY A 156 25.16 38.15 8.05
N GLU A 157 25.74 39.07 7.29
CA GLU A 157 25.07 40.30 6.84
C GLU A 157 23.84 40.02 5.98
N GLY A 158 23.77 38.86 5.30
CA GLY A 158 22.65 38.43 4.46
C GLY A 158 21.31 38.29 5.21
N ALA A 159 21.33 38.25 6.54
CA ALA A 159 20.12 38.10 7.35
C ALA A 159 19.17 39.30 7.20
N GLU A 160 19.70 40.51 6.95
CA GLU A 160 18.87 41.68 6.70
C GLU A 160 18.18 41.60 5.32
N GLN A 161 18.88 41.10 4.30
CA GLN A 161 18.33 40.85 2.97
C GLN A 161 17.25 39.77 3.02
N LEU A 162 17.51 38.66 3.73
CA LEU A 162 16.52 37.61 3.94
C LEU A 162 15.27 38.17 4.62
N SER A 163 15.43 38.96 5.69
CA SER A 163 14.32 39.59 6.39
C SER A 163 13.49 40.51 5.47
N LYS A 164 14.14 41.33 4.63
CA LYS A 164 13.47 42.19 3.64
C LYS A 164 12.73 41.37 2.58
N TRP A 165 13.38 40.31 2.08
CA TRP A 165 12.81 39.43 1.06
C TRP A 165 11.54 38.73 1.55
N LEU A 166 11.55 38.22 2.80
CA LEU A 166 10.36 37.67 3.44
C LEU A 166 9.24 38.72 3.50
N VAL A 167 9.52 39.93 3.96
CA VAL A 167 8.51 40.99 4.01
C VAL A 167 7.94 41.32 2.62
N SER A 168 8.72 41.16 1.55
CA SER A 168 8.29 41.43 0.17
C SER A 168 7.66 40.24 -0.57
N GLY A 169 7.25 39.18 0.13
CA GLY A 169 6.59 38.01 -0.48
C GLY A 169 7.40 36.72 -0.49
N GLY A 170 8.63 36.74 0.02
CA GLY A 170 9.47 35.55 0.09
C GLY A 170 8.88 34.44 0.97
N ARG A 171 9.08 33.19 0.56
CA ARG A 171 8.62 32.00 1.29
C ARG A 171 9.81 31.18 1.76
N MET A 172 9.92 30.93 3.06
CA MET A 172 11.04 30.13 3.59
C MET A 172 10.60 28.99 4.51
N MET A 173 11.38 27.90 4.47
CA MET A 173 11.38 26.90 5.53
C MET A 173 12.78 26.50 5.97
N ASN A 174 12.87 25.80 7.09
CA ASN A 174 14.07 25.09 7.52
C ASN A 174 13.77 23.59 7.72
N THR A 175 14.82 22.77 7.66
CA THR A 175 14.71 21.29 7.75
C THR A 175 15.03 20.74 9.14
N MET A 176 15.49 21.58 10.06
CA MET A 176 16.02 21.16 11.35
C MET A 176 16.08 22.33 12.33
N THR A 177 16.03 22.07 13.64
CA THR A 177 16.10 23.13 14.67
C THR A 177 17.28 24.07 14.47
N PRO A 178 17.04 25.39 14.36
CA PRO A 178 18.12 26.37 14.26
C PRO A 178 18.84 26.56 15.59
N ALA A 179 20.13 26.91 15.53
CA ALA A 179 20.86 27.35 16.70
C ALA A 179 20.29 28.69 17.23
N PRO A 180 20.16 28.87 18.56
CA PRO A 180 19.62 30.10 19.16
C PRO A 180 20.66 31.23 19.13
N ASN A 181 21.06 31.63 17.94
CA ASN A 181 22.15 32.56 17.67
C ASN A 181 21.64 33.96 17.28
N SER A 182 22.54 34.84 16.83
CA SER A 182 22.20 36.25 16.58
C SER A 182 21.25 36.41 15.38
N VAL A 183 21.44 35.61 14.32
CA VAL A 183 20.57 35.62 13.14
C VAL A 183 19.20 35.03 13.45
N PHE A 184 19.13 33.92 14.19
CA PHE A 184 17.84 33.39 14.67
C PHE A 184 17.10 34.44 15.50
N SER A 185 17.79 35.12 16.42
CA SER A 185 17.21 36.18 17.25
C SER A 185 16.68 37.36 16.42
N LEU A 186 17.39 37.75 15.36
CA LEU A 186 16.97 38.81 14.43
C LEU A 186 15.67 38.43 13.70
N LEU A 187 15.56 37.16 13.29
CA LEU A 187 14.41 36.65 12.52
C LEU A 187 13.26 36.18 13.41
N ALA A 188 13.45 35.99 14.72
CA ALA A 188 12.49 35.38 15.65
C ALA A 188 11.05 35.90 15.48
N SER A 189 10.85 37.22 15.52
CA SER A 189 9.51 37.84 15.35
C SER A 189 8.90 37.60 13.97
N LYS A 190 9.73 37.46 12.93
CA LYS A 190 9.29 37.17 11.55
C LYS A 190 8.87 35.72 11.42
N ILE A 191 9.59 34.82 12.06
CA ILE A 191 9.25 33.40 12.07
C ILE A 191 8.21 33.02 13.13
N GLY A 192 7.53 34.00 13.75
CA GLY A 192 6.43 33.76 14.69
C GLY A 192 6.86 33.33 16.10
N VAL A 193 8.08 33.67 16.52
CA VAL A 193 8.60 33.38 17.87
C VAL A 193 8.62 34.65 18.72
N ASP A 194 7.83 34.66 19.80
CA ASP A 194 7.77 35.74 20.79
C ASP A 194 8.98 35.70 21.74
N SER A 195 9.30 34.50 22.21
CA SER A 195 10.47 34.25 23.05
C SER A 195 10.93 32.81 22.92
N PHE A 196 12.20 32.57 23.22
CA PHE A 196 12.80 31.24 23.16
C PHE A 196 13.78 31.03 24.32
N SER A 197 14.03 29.76 24.65
CA SER A 197 14.97 29.31 25.66
C SER A 197 16.01 28.36 25.05
N SER A 198 16.79 27.69 25.91
CA SER A 198 17.69 26.62 25.48
C SER A 198 16.93 25.44 24.87
N TYR A 199 17.70 24.50 24.32
CA TYR A 199 17.19 23.22 23.87
C TYR A 199 16.47 22.45 24.99
N VAL A 200 15.40 21.77 24.62
CA VAL A 200 14.55 20.93 25.45
C VAL A 200 14.42 19.55 24.80
N GLY A 201 14.22 18.53 25.63
CA GLY A 201 13.95 17.18 25.18
C GLY A 201 12.49 17.02 24.74
N ILE A 202 12.27 16.17 23.75
CA ILE A 202 10.93 15.72 23.35
C ILE A 202 10.91 14.20 23.29
N ASP A 203 9.79 13.59 23.65
CA ASP A 203 9.58 12.15 23.71
C ASP A 203 8.64 11.63 22.62
N GLY A 204 8.16 12.51 21.73
CA GLY A 204 7.27 12.16 20.63
C GLY A 204 6.62 13.36 19.97
N LEU A 205 5.67 13.09 19.08
CA LEU A 205 4.92 14.06 18.29
C LEU A 205 3.43 14.00 18.61
N ARG A 206 2.75 15.13 18.52
CA ARG A 206 1.28 15.24 18.49
C ARG A 206 0.84 16.14 17.35
N MET A 207 -0.17 15.70 16.62
CA MET A 207 -0.83 16.53 15.60
C MET A 207 -1.82 17.48 16.29
N ASP A 208 -1.66 18.79 16.11
CA ASP A 208 -2.51 19.79 16.77
C ASP A 208 -3.75 20.16 15.93
N ASN A 209 -3.73 19.84 14.64
CA ASN A 209 -4.81 20.08 13.70
C ASN A 209 -4.87 18.97 12.64
N ASN A 210 -5.90 19.01 11.80
CA ASN A 210 -6.18 17.99 10.80
C ASN A 210 -5.58 18.32 9.43
N ALA A 211 -4.46 19.07 9.37
CA ALA A 211 -3.82 19.46 8.10
C ALA A 211 -3.10 18.29 7.39
N LEU A 212 -2.88 17.19 8.10
CA LEU A 212 -2.31 15.93 7.60
C LEU A 212 -3.42 14.87 7.51
N ILE A 213 -3.33 14.01 6.50
CA ILE A 213 -4.20 12.84 6.32
C ILE A 213 -4.04 11.91 7.51
N GLY A 214 -5.17 11.49 8.09
CA GLY A 214 -5.20 10.61 9.26
C GLY A 214 -4.87 11.30 10.59
N ALA A 215 -4.70 12.63 10.61
CA ALA A 215 -4.50 13.37 11.85
C ALA A 215 -5.82 13.64 12.59
N ASP A 216 -5.86 13.25 13.86
CA ASP A 216 -6.77 13.71 14.92
C ASP A 216 -5.89 14.24 16.06
N GLN A 217 -6.40 15.14 16.90
CA GLN A 217 -5.71 15.68 18.07
C GLN A 217 -5.32 14.61 19.10
N LYS A 218 -5.88 13.40 18.97
CA LYS A 218 -5.51 12.21 19.75
C LYS A 218 -4.33 11.44 19.15
N ASN A 219 -3.92 11.70 17.90
CA ASN A 219 -2.76 11.07 17.28
C ASN A 219 -1.50 11.61 17.93
N THR A 220 -0.99 10.83 18.87
CA THR A 220 0.30 11.04 19.51
C THR A 220 1.21 9.86 19.18
N TYR A 221 2.42 10.14 18.71
CA TYR A 221 3.42 9.12 18.37
C TYR A 221 4.60 9.28 19.30
N LYS A 222 4.82 8.29 20.16
CA LYS A 222 5.97 8.30 21.06
C LYS A 222 7.21 7.82 20.31
N PHE A 223 8.32 8.52 20.46
CA PHE A 223 9.59 8.01 19.95
C PHE A 223 10.05 6.85 20.82
N MET A 224 10.43 5.74 20.18
CA MET A 224 11.01 4.58 20.84
C MET A 224 12.49 4.85 21.16
N LEU A 225 12.73 5.88 21.97
CA LEU A 225 14.05 6.19 22.52
C LEU A 225 14.25 5.33 23.76
N GLY A 226 15.42 4.71 23.91
CA GLY A 226 15.76 3.95 25.11
C GLY A 226 15.58 4.79 26.38
N GLU A 227 15.33 4.14 27.53
CA GLU A 227 14.92 4.76 28.80
C GLU A 227 15.88 5.87 29.33
N GLU A 228 17.06 6.05 28.75
CA GLU A 228 18.13 6.92 29.25
C GLU A 228 18.49 8.14 28.36
N THR A 229 17.83 8.40 27.23
CA THR A 229 18.23 9.53 26.35
C THR A 229 17.10 10.51 26.06
N GLU A 230 17.00 11.55 26.89
CA GLU A 230 16.38 12.82 26.45
C GLU A 230 17.26 13.43 25.36
N ILE A 231 16.85 13.33 24.10
CA ILE A 231 17.57 14.01 23.01
C ILE A 231 17.09 15.46 22.98
N LEU A 232 17.97 16.37 23.39
CA LEU A 232 17.76 17.82 23.36
C LEU A 232 17.79 18.32 21.90
N THR A 233 16.70 18.11 21.17
CA THR A 233 16.62 18.39 19.72
C THR A 233 15.86 19.65 19.37
N SER A 234 15.08 20.21 20.30
CA SER A 234 14.08 21.25 20.02
C SER A 234 14.37 22.50 20.86
N LEU A 235 14.15 23.71 20.36
CA LEU A 235 14.18 24.91 21.20
C LEU A 235 12.88 25.03 21.99
N GLY A 236 12.95 25.40 23.27
CA GLY A 236 11.77 25.85 23.98
C GLY A 236 11.31 27.19 23.40
N VAL A 237 10.17 27.24 22.74
CA VAL A 237 9.65 28.46 22.08
C VAL A 237 8.24 28.79 22.54
N LEU A 238 7.98 30.08 22.72
CA LEU A 238 6.64 30.64 22.81
C LEU A 238 6.32 31.30 21.46
N LEU A 239 5.23 30.85 20.82
CA LEU A 239 4.82 31.39 19.54
C LEU A 239 3.98 32.66 19.71
N ASP A 240 4.12 33.58 18.74
CA ASP A 240 3.18 34.70 18.57
C ASP A 240 1.76 34.15 18.36
N SER A 241 0.77 34.85 18.89
CA SER A 241 -0.67 34.60 18.67
C SER A 241 -1.10 34.41 17.21
N LYS A 242 -0.35 34.96 16.25
CA LYS A 242 -0.61 34.85 14.81
C LYS A 242 -0.03 33.58 14.19
N ALA A 243 0.97 32.96 14.83
CA ALA A 243 1.58 31.75 14.31
C ALA A 243 0.60 30.57 14.38
N LYS A 244 0.55 29.80 13.31
CA LYS A 244 -0.32 28.61 13.21
C LYS A 244 0.50 27.37 13.46
N ARG A 245 0.25 26.70 14.58
CA ARG A 245 0.92 25.46 14.99
C ARG A 245 0.25 24.22 14.38
N TYR A 246 1.05 23.30 13.86
CA TYR A 246 0.59 22.04 13.23
C TYR A 246 1.01 20.80 14.03
N VAL A 247 2.24 20.82 14.55
CA VAL A 247 2.79 19.70 15.32
C VAL A 247 3.42 20.23 16.60
N SER A 248 3.21 19.53 17.70
CA SER A 248 3.83 19.77 19.00
C SER A 248 4.51 18.50 19.51
N SER A 249 5.24 18.61 20.62
CA SER A 249 5.67 17.45 21.40
C SER A 249 4.47 16.60 21.82
N TYR A 250 4.75 15.34 22.17
CA TYR A 250 3.75 14.35 22.62
C TYR A 250 2.81 14.90 23.71
N ASP A 251 3.36 15.60 24.70
CA ASP A 251 2.62 16.25 25.79
C ASP A 251 1.90 17.56 25.38
N GLY A 252 2.24 18.11 24.22
CA GLY A 252 1.67 19.34 23.67
C GLY A 252 2.35 20.64 24.01
N THR A 253 3.45 20.59 24.76
CA THR A 253 4.05 21.78 25.39
C THR A 253 5.03 22.51 24.48
N VAL A 254 5.80 21.78 23.67
CA VAL A 254 6.83 22.35 22.78
C VAL A 254 6.30 22.40 21.35
N PRO A 255 6.21 23.58 20.71
CA PRO A 255 5.90 23.70 19.29
C PRO A 255 7.02 23.13 18.42
N LEU A 256 6.65 22.27 17.47
CA LEU A 256 7.61 21.56 16.61
C LEU A 256 7.50 21.94 15.13
N ILE A 257 6.27 22.15 14.63
CA ILE A 257 6.03 22.66 13.27
C ILE A 257 4.98 23.75 13.33
N TRP A 258 5.29 24.92 12.77
CA TRP A 258 4.35 26.03 12.65
C TRP A 258 4.62 26.88 11.41
N SER A 259 3.62 27.65 10.98
CA SER A 259 3.76 28.68 9.95
C SER A 259 3.48 30.06 10.53
N ASN A 260 4.07 31.10 9.94
CA ASN A 260 3.80 32.48 10.27
C ASN A 260 3.81 33.35 9.01
N ASP A 261 2.74 34.12 8.80
CA ASP A 261 2.63 35.09 7.72
C ASP A 261 3.31 36.42 8.11
N ILE A 262 3.99 37.02 7.14
CA ILE A 262 4.87 38.18 7.33
C ILE A 262 4.61 39.18 6.20
N GLU A 263 3.65 40.09 6.42
CA GLU A 263 3.13 40.93 5.34
C GLU A 263 2.72 40.05 4.14
N ASP A 264 3.42 40.15 3.00
CA ASP A 264 3.14 39.32 1.83
C ASP A 264 3.87 37.96 1.86
N GLY A 265 4.87 37.77 2.72
CA GLY A 265 5.66 36.53 2.80
C GLY A 265 5.22 35.55 3.89
N ARG A 266 5.89 34.40 3.95
CA ARG A 266 5.57 33.33 4.92
C ARG A 266 6.82 32.55 5.32
N ALA A 267 6.90 32.18 6.59
CA ALA A 267 7.90 31.26 7.11
C ALA A 267 7.24 30.01 7.68
N VAL A 268 7.81 28.83 7.42
CA VAL A 268 7.38 27.56 8.00
C VAL A 268 8.56 26.94 8.73
N ILE A 269 8.43 26.74 10.04
CA ILE A 269 9.55 26.37 10.88
C ILE A 269 9.43 24.93 11.38
N MET A 270 10.52 24.18 11.25
CA MET A 270 10.73 22.90 11.91
C MET A 270 11.69 23.07 13.10
N ASN A 271 11.23 22.71 14.30
CA ASN A 271 11.93 22.90 15.56
C ASN A 271 12.17 21.56 16.27
N TYR A 272 12.63 20.57 15.52
CA TYR A 272 13.27 19.37 16.06
C TYR A 272 14.27 18.81 15.03
N VAL A 273 15.06 17.81 15.44
CA VAL A 273 16.10 17.19 14.61
C VAL A 273 16.02 15.68 14.78
N ILE A 274 15.50 14.97 13.78
CA ILE A 274 15.49 13.50 13.70
C ILE A 274 15.85 13.12 12.28
N THR A 275 16.66 12.07 12.10
CA THR A 275 17.14 11.64 10.78
C THR A 275 16.56 10.27 10.41
N ASP A 276 15.34 10.27 9.90
CA ASP A 276 14.63 9.03 9.56
C ASP A 276 13.62 9.28 8.42
N LYS A 277 13.26 8.23 7.66
CA LYS A 277 12.40 8.33 6.48
C LYS A 277 11.01 8.86 6.79
N PHE A 278 10.48 8.61 7.99
CA PHE A 278 9.18 9.18 8.40
C PHE A 278 9.17 10.72 8.46
N GLN A 279 10.34 11.38 8.43
CA GLN A 279 10.42 12.84 8.34
C GLN A 279 9.92 13.37 7.00
N ARG A 280 9.94 12.57 5.94
CA ARG A 280 9.57 13.01 4.58
C ARG A 280 8.13 13.51 4.49
N GLY A 281 7.20 12.90 5.24
CA GLY A 281 5.83 13.39 5.36
C GLY A 281 5.74 14.78 6.03
N PHE A 282 6.60 15.06 7.01
CA PHE A 282 6.67 16.36 7.68
C PHE A 282 7.39 17.43 6.84
N TYR A 283 8.44 17.07 6.09
CA TYR A 283 9.04 17.97 5.10
C TYR A 283 8.04 18.33 4.01
N THR A 284 7.25 17.37 3.54
CA THR A 284 6.18 17.59 2.56
C THR A 284 5.11 18.54 3.11
N LEU A 285 4.70 18.36 4.37
CA LEU A 285 3.83 19.32 5.06
C LEU A 285 4.45 20.72 5.05
N CYS A 286 5.68 20.85 5.55
CA CYS A 286 6.33 22.16 5.67
C CYS A 286 6.43 22.87 4.31
N TYR A 287 6.85 22.16 3.27
CA TYR A 287 7.00 22.74 1.94
C TYR A 287 5.65 23.14 1.33
N SER A 288 4.63 22.26 1.45
CA SER A 288 3.29 22.56 0.93
C SER A 288 2.58 23.72 1.65
N LEU A 289 3.04 24.10 2.85
CA LEU A 289 2.54 25.26 3.60
C LEU A 289 3.14 26.60 3.13
N LEU A 290 4.22 26.59 2.35
CA LEU A 290 4.94 27.82 1.95
C LEU A 290 4.08 28.76 1.09
N GLU A 291 3.39 28.21 0.11
CA GLU A 291 2.54 28.96 -0.82
C GLU A 291 1.07 28.90 -0.41
N ASP A 292 0.21 29.74 -0.99
CA ASP A 292 -1.23 29.72 -0.69
C ASP A 292 -1.91 28.47 -1.25
N SER A 293 -1.35 27.90 -2.33
CA SER A 293 -1.69 26.57 -2.80
C SER A 293 -0.46 25.86 -3.34
N PHE A 294 -0.41 24.54 -3.18
CA PHE A 294 0.69 23.73 -3.70
C PHE A 294 0.18 22.36 -4.13
N VAL A 295 0.58 21.92 -5.32
CA VAL A 295 0.16 20.63 -5.91
C VAL A 295 1.38 19.75 -6.18
N TYR A 296 1.30 18.46 -5.87
CA TYR A 296 2.42 17.53 -6.09
C TYR A 296 1.91 16.12 -6.44
N PRO A 297 2.63 15.37 -7.29
CA PRO A 297 2.19 14.05 -7.71
C PRO A 297 2.30 13.03 -6.57
N VAL A 298 1.45 12.01 -6.60
CA VAL A 298 1.43 10.90 -5.65
C VAL A 298 1.10 9.58 -6.36
N ILE A 299 1.40 8.44 -5.71
CA ILE A 299 1.18 7.11 -6.28
C ILE A 299 -0.30 6.69 -6.16
N ASN A 300 -0.90 6.94 -4.99
CA ASN A 300 -2.24 6.50 -4.63
C ASN A 300 -2.45 4.98 -4.74
N GLY A 301 -1.96 4.24 -3.74
CA GLY A 301 -2.08 2.78 -3.68
C GLY A 301 -1.96 2.21 -2.28
N SER A 302 -2.76 1.17 -2.02
CA SER A 302 -2.73 0.31 -0.83
C SER A 302 -2.46 -1.12 -1.29
N SER A 303 -1.33 -1.69 -0.90
CA SER A 303 -0.94 -3.06 -1.26
C SER A 303 -0.62 -3.91 -0.03
N PHE A 304 -1.13 -5.14 -0.02
CA PHE A 304 -0.85 -6.12 1.03
C PHE A 304 -0.21 -7.37 0.44
N TYR A 305 0.90 -7.77 1.03
CA TYR A 305 1.66 -8.95 0.65
C TYR A 305 1.51 -10.04 1.71
N ILE A 306 1.46 -11.28 1.25
CA ILE A 306 1.55 -12.46 2.10
C ILE A 306 2.81 -13.19 1.66
N ASP A 307 3.90 -12.87 2.33
CA ASP A 307 5.17 -13.54 2.15
C ASP A 307 5.02 -15.01 2.54
N ASP A 308 5.78 -15.90 1.91
CA ASP A 308 5.71 -17.34 2.18
C ASP A 308 4.30 -17.94 2.01
N PHE A 309 3.56 -17.50 0.99
CA PHE A 309 2.22 -18.02 0.76
C PHE A 309 1.72 -17.89 -0.69
N PRO A 310 1.26 -18.98 -1.33
CA PRO A 310 1.13 -20.33 -0.80
C PRO A 310 2.48 -21.04 -0.66
N ALA A 311 2.59 -21.86 0.40
CA ALA A 311 3.82 -22.55 0.79
C ALA A 311 3.51 -23.94 1.41
N PRO A 312 4.55 -24.75 1.69
CA PRO A 312 4.44 -25.85 2.64
C PRO A 312 3.94 -25.37 4.02
N VAL A 313 3.66 -26.29 4.94
CA VAL A 313 3.41 -25.88 6.33
C VAL A 313 4.74 -25.37 6.89
N PRO A 314 4.83 -24.11 7.36
CA PRO A 314 6.07 -23.58 7.90
C PRO A 314 6.51 -24.39 9.12
N GLY A 315 7.82 -24.53 9.27
CA GLY A 315 8.42 -25.02 10.52
C GLY A 315 8.31 -23.96 11.61
N GLY A 316 8.38 -24.36 12.88
CA GLY A 316 8.35 -23.42 14.01
C GLY A 316 7.74 -24.04 15.27
N ASN A 317 7.69 -23.24 16.35
CA ASN A 317 7.11 -23.67 17.61
C ASN A 317 5.57 -23.52 17.59
N GLY A 318 4.86 -24.62 17.42
CA GLY A 318 3.39 -24.66 17.47
C GLY A 318 2.77 -24.56 18.86
N GLU A 319 3.58 -24.37 19.92
CA GLU A 319 3.14 -24.32 21.31
C GLU A 319 1.93 -23.39 21.54
N TYR A 320 1.96 -22.18 20.99
CA TYR A 320 0.89 -21.20 21.18
C TYR A 320 -0.39 -21.54 20.42
N ILE A 321 -0.26 -22.21 19.27
CA ILE A 321 -1.41 -22.75 18.53
C ILE A 321 -2.05 -23.89 19.34
N GLU A 322 -1.24 -24.83 19.85
CA GLU A 322 -1.74 -25.93 20.66
C GLU A 322 -2.39 -25.43 21.96
N ARG A 323 -1.76 -24.45 22.62
CA ARG A 323 -2.26 -23.80 23.85
C ARG A 323 -3.65 -23.19 23.65
N ASP A 324 -3.85 -22.46 22.56
CA ASP A 324 -5.06 -21.64 22.36
C ASP A 324 -6.18 -22.38 21.62
N TYR A 325 -5.84 -23.33 20.74
CA TYR A 325 -6.81 -24.00 19.85
C TYR A 325 -6.84 -25.52 20.00
N GLY A 326 -5.82 -26.15 20.60
CA GLY A 326 -5.74 -27.61 20.75
C GLY A 326 -5.68 -28.38 19.42
N ILE A 327 -5.15 -27.75 18.37
CA ILE A 327 -5.01 -28.30 17.01
C ILE A 327 -3.57 -28.15 16.51
N ASP A 328 -3.19 -28.93 15.50
CA ASP A 328 -1.89 -28.80 14.85
C ASP A 328 -1.81 -27.55 13.95
N THR A 329 -0.58 -27.15 13.63
CA THR A 329 -0.27 -25.97 12.79
C THR A 329 -0.95 -26.02 11.41
N ALA A 330 -1.02 -27.17 10.75
CA ALA A 330 -1.61 -27.27 9.42
C ALA A 330 -3.14 -27.09 9.47
N SER A 331 -3.77 -27.68 10.49
CA SER A 331 -5.19 -27.50 10.80
C SER A 331 -5.51 -26.05 11.16
N PHE A 332 -4.67 -25.39 11.97
CA PHE A 332 -4.83 -23.98 12.31
C PHE A 332 -4.82 -23.06 11.09
N TYR A 333 -3.84 -23.22 10.17
CA TYR A 333 -3.79 -22.38 8.98
C TYR A 333 -5.04 -22.50 8.11
N SER A 334 -5.55 -23.72 7.93
CA SER A 334 -6.70 -23.97 7.06
C SER A 334 -8.05 -23.60 7.68
N THR A 335 -8.16 -23.59 9.03
CA THR A 335 -9.45 -23.42 9.73
C THR A 335 -9.58 -22.13 10.53
N VAL A 336 -8.47 -21.44 10.83
CA VAL A 336 -8.46 -20.22 11.64
C VAL A 336 -7.79 -19.06 10.91
N TRP A 337 -6.51 -19.20 10.55
CA TRP A 337 -5.73 -18.12 9.95
C TRP A 337 -6.25 -17.72 8.55
N TRP A 338 -6.37 -18.69 7.64
CA TRP A 338 -6.81 -18.40 6.26
C TRP A 338 -8.23 -17.81 6.19
N PRO A 339 -9.23 -18.32 6.93
CA PRO A 339 -10.53 -17.66 7.02
C PRO A 339 -10.46 -16.21 7.51
N GLN A 340 -9.54 -15.88 8.43
CA GLN A 340 -9.37 -14.51 8.92
C GLN A 340 -8.75 -13.60 7.85
N ILE A 341 -7.75 -14.07 7.11
CA ILE A 341 -7.16 -13.34 5.97
C ILE A 341 -8.24 -13.01 4.93
N LEU A 342 -9.08 -14.00 4.57
CA LEU A 342 -10.20 -13.78 3.66
C LEU A 342 -11.27 -12.83 4.23
N ASN A 343 -11.47 -12.83 5.56
CA ASN A 343 -12.36 -11.90 6.21
C ASN A 343 -11.85 -10.45 6.11
N TRP A 344 -10.56 -10.22 6.37
CA TRP A 344 -9.93 -8.92 6.16
C TRP A 344 -10.05 -8.46 4.71
N GLN A 345 -9.81 -9.37 3.76
CA GLN A 345 -10.02 -9.10 2.34
C GLN A 345 -11.41 -8.53 2.07
N LYS A 346 -12.45 -9.21 2.58
CA LYS A 346 -13.84 -8.83 2.36
C LYS A 346 -14.23 -7.52 3.06
N GLN A 347 -13.73 -7.29 4.27
CA GLN A 347 -14.13 -6.15 5.11
C GLN A 347 -13.45 -4.84 4.70
N TYR A 348 -12.21 -4.92 4.23
CA TYR A 348 -11.37 -3.76 3.88
C TYR A 348 -11.10 -3.66 2.37
N GLY A 349 -11.55 -4.63 1.57
CA GLY A 349 -11.41 -4.61 0.11
C GLY A 349 -9.99 -4.91 -0.37
N ILE A 350 -9.17 -5.55 0.47
CA ILE A 350 -7.75 -5.80 0.21
C ILE A 350 -7.59 -6.65 -1.05
N VAL A 351 -6.59 -6.33 -1.86
CA VAL A 351 -6.10 -7.19 -2.94
C VAL A 351 -4.75 -7.71 -2.49
N TYR A 352 -4.69 -8.99 -2.12
CA TYR A 352 -3.44 -9.59 -1.65
C TYR A 352 -2.54 -9.96 -2.82
N THR A 353 -1.23 -9.88 -2.61
CA THR A 353 -0.22 -10.56 -3.42
C THR A 353 0.38 -11.66 -2.58
N GLY A 354 0.19 -12.93 -2.96
CA GLY A 354 0.79 -14.07 -2.29
C GLY A 354 2.10 -14.46 -2.97
N LEU A 355 3.19 -14.59 -2.21
CA LEU A 355 4.50 -14.86 -2.77
C LEU A 355 4.85 -16.33 -2.59
N ILE A 356 4.98 -17.04 -3.71
CA ILE A 356 5.16 -18.50 -3.73
C ILE A 356 6.60 -18.82 -3.34
N ILE A 357 6.72 -19.76 -2.41
CA ILE A 357 7.94 -20.49 -2.09
C ILE A 357 7.67 -21.99 -2.28
N GLU A 358 8.58 -22.69 -2.94
CA GLU A 358 8.36 -24.11 -3.27
C GLU A 358 8.62 -25.03 -2.07
N ASP A 359 9.70 -24.81 -1.32
CA ASP A 359 10.15 -25.69 -0.24
C ASP A 359 10.85 -24.91 0.88
N TYR A 360 11.32 -25.58 1.94
CA TYR A 360 12.08 -24.96 3.06
C TYR A 360 13.39 -25.72 3.34
N ASN A 361 13.86 -26.51 2.37
CA ASN A 361 15.15 -27.19 2.46
C ASN A 361 16.34 -26.22 2.39
N ASN A 362 17.54 -26.71 2.70
CA ASN A 362 18.77 -25.92 2.64
C ASN A 362 19.69 -26.38 1.49
N PHE A 363 19.11 -26.85 0.36
CA PHE A 363 19.86 -27.20 -0.84
C PHE A 363 20.18 -25.92 -1.65
N VAL A 364 21.47 -25.70 -1.90
CA VAL A 364 21.99 -24.50 -2.59
C VAL A 364 22.92 -24.85 -3.75
N GLU A 365 22.96 -26.13 -4.13
CA GLU A 365 23.81 -26.67 -5.18
C GLU A 365 23.19 -27.93 -5.79
N GLY A 366 23.47 -28.18 -7.06
CA GLY A 366 23.12 -29.42 -7.74
C GLY A 366 21.64 -29.52 -8.14
N GLU A 367 21.14 -30.75 -8.23
CA GLU A 367 19.75 -31.00 -8.64
C GLU A 367 18.77 -30.68 -7.49
N LEU A 368 17.97 -29.64 -7.68
CA LEU A 368 16.99 -29.17 -6.70
C LEU A 368 15.77 -30.11 -6.63
N PRO A 369 15.41 -30.64 -5.44
CA PRO A 369 14.27 -31.55 -5.33
C PRO A 369 12.91 -30.86 -5.50
N ARG A 370 12.24 -31.06 -6.63
CA ARG A 370 10.87 -30.59 -6.83
C ARG A 370 9.90 -31.06 -5.73
N ASN A 371 9.12 -30.14 -5.19
CA ASN A 371 8.11 -30.44 -4.19
C ASN A 371 6.93 -31.23 -4.80
N LYS A 372 6.64 -32.42 -4.23
CA LYS A 372 5.55 -33.30 -4.69
C LYS A 372 4.23 -33.07 -3.96
N GLN A 373 4.23 -32.29 -2.88
CA GLN A 373 3.07 -32.04 -2.02
C GLN A 373 2.31 -30.77 -2.44
N THR A 374 1.76 -30.79 -3.65
CA THR A 374 1.15 -29.60 -4.29
C THR A 374 -0.30 -29.31 -3.89
N SER A 375 -0.88 -30.13 -3.01
CA SER A 375 -2.31 -30.03 -2.64
C SER A 375 -2.64 -28.71 -1.91
N ARG A 376 -1.75 -28.25 -1.03
CA ARG A 376 -1.91 -26.98 -0.30
C ARG A 376 -1.78 -25.78 -1.24
N PHE A 377 -0.79 -25.80 -2.12
CA PHE A 377 -0.62 -24.80 -3.17
C PHE A 377 -1.90 -24.70 -4.01
N SER A 378 -2.37 -25.84 -4.52
CA SER A 378 -3.61 -25.90 -5.31
C SER A 378 -4.82 -25.40 -4.53
N LEU A 379 -4.91 -25.60 -3.22
CA LEU A 379 -6.01 -25.10 -2.41
C LEU A 379 -5.94 -23.58 -2.24
N PHE A 380 -4.83 -23.08 -1.67
CA PHE A 380 -4.72 -21.69 -1.28
C PHE A 380 -4.49 -20.77 -2.48
N GLY A 381 -3.60 -21.14 -3.41
CA GLY A 381 -3.33 -20.37 -4.62
C GLY A 381 -4.56 -20.22 -5.51
N ASN A 382 -5.33 -21.31 -5.75
CA ASN A 382 -6.58 -21.17 -6.52
C ASN A 382 -7.64 -20.36 -5.75
N THR A 383 -7.70 -20.47 -4.41
CA THR A 383 -8.60 -19.61 -3.62
C THR A 383 -8.21 -18.13 -3.75
N MET A 384 -6.92 -17.81 -3.74
CA MET A 384 -6.41 -16.46 -3.97
C MET A 384 -6.83 -15.95 -5.35
N ILE A 385 -6.54 -16.72 -6.40
CA ILE A 385 -6.86 -16.38 -7.78
C ILE A 385 -8.37 -16.14 -7.94
N ASN A 386 -9.21 -17.04 -7.43
CA ASN A 386 -10.67 -16.96 -7.52
C ASN A 386 -11.24 -15.76 -6.75
N ASN A 387 -10.56 -15.29 -5.71
CA ASN A 387 -10.93 -14.09 -4.95
C ASN A 387 -10.32 -12.79 -5.51
N GLY A 388 -9.68 -12.85 -6.68
CA GLY A 388 -9.14 -11.67 -7.37
C GLY A 388 -7.75 -11.23 -6.89
N ASN A 389 -7.06 -12.03 -6.08
CA ASN A 389 -5.72 -11.74 -5.57
C ASN A 389 -4.62 -12.16 -6.57
N GLU A 390 -3.41 -11.63 -6.36
CA GLU A 390 -2.22 -11.90 -7.19
C GLU A 390 -1.34 -13.01 -6.58
N LEU A 391 -0.59 -13.68 -7.45
CA LEU A 391 0.53 -14.55 -7.07
C LEU A 391 1.85 -13.98 -7.63
N GLY A 392 2.88 -13.94 -6.79
CA GLY A 392 4.25 -13.60 -7.12
C GLY A 392 5.23 -14.68 -6.66
N LEU A 393 6.52 -14.37 -6.65
CA LEU A 393 7.61 -15.31 -6.36
C LEU A 393 8.43 -14.87 -5.13
N HIS A 394 8.89 -15.84 -4.34
CA HIS A 394 9.65 -15.63 -3.09
C HIS A 394 10.86 -16.56 -2.95
N GLY A 395 11.51 -16.92 -4.05
CA GLY A 395 12.62 -17.87 -4.03
C GLY A 395 12.18 -19.33 -3.87
N TYR A 396 13.11 -20.25 -4.16
CA TYR A 396 12.83 -21.69 -4.16
C TYR A 396 12.66 -22.25 -2.74
N ASN A 397 13.58 -21.90 -1.83
CA ASN A 397 13.68 -22.49 -0.50
C ASN A 397 14.05 -21.50 0.61
N HIS A 398 13.61 -20.24 0.48
CA HIS A 398 13.86 -19.13 1.42
C HIS A 398 15.35 -18.78 1.62
N GLN A 399 16.25 -19.26 0.76
CA GLN A 399 17.64 -18.79 0.73
C GLN A 399 17.73 -17.49 -0.07
N PRO A 400 18.46 -16.47 0.41
CA PRO A 400 18.60 -15.21 -0.29
C PRO A 400 19.32 -15.42 -1.63
N LEU A 401 19.02 -14.57 -2.62
CA LEU A 401 19.67 -14.63 -3.92
C LEU A 401 21.06 -13.97 -3.85
N CYS A 402 22.00 -14.69 -3.21
CA CYS A 402 23.38 -14.30 -3.01
C CYS A 402 24.30 -15.49 -3.33
N VAL A 403 25.45 -15.25 -3.97
CA VAL A 403 26.37 -16.29 -4.44
C VAL A 403 27.61 -16.37 -3.55
N GLU A 404 27.99 -17.59 -3.16
CA GLU A 404 29.20 -17.86 -2.38
C GLU A 404 30.46 -17.40 -3.14
N GLY A 405 31.38 -16.74 -2.44
CA GLY A 405 32.62 -16.20 -2.99
C GLY A 405 32.44 -14.88 -3.77
N ILE A 406 31.21 -14.42 -3.98
CA ILE A 406 30.89 -13.10 -4.57
C ILE A 406 30.23 -12.20 -3.53
N ASP A 407 29.22 -12.73 -2.83
CA ASP A 407 28.32 -11.98 -1.95
C ASP A 407 28.49 -12.39 -0.46
N ASP A 408 29.68 -12.84 -0.06
CA ASP A 408 29.97 -13.37 1.29
C ASP A 408 29.63 -12.37 2.41
N ASN A 409 29.71 -11.07 2.12
CA ASN A 409 29.34 -10.00 3.05
C ASN A 409 27.83 -9.91 3.32
N MET A 410 27.01 -10.56 2.51
CA MET A 410 25.55 -10.59 2.64
C MET A 410 25.05 -11.87 3.33
N GLN A 411 25.95 -12.76 3.75
CA GLN A 411 25.56 -13.93 4.53
C GLN A 411 25.04 -13.51 5.90
N PHE A 412 23.77 -13.83 6.17
CA PHE A 412 23.11 -13.49 7.43
C PHE A 412 22.57 -14.74 8.14
N GLY A 413 22.85 -14.85 9.43
CA GLY A 413 22.33 -15.93 10.28
C GLY A 413 22.69 -17.33 9.75
N GLU A 414 21.70 -18.21 9.71
CA GLU A 414 21.84 -19.60 9.24
C GLU A 414 21.55 -19.76 7.74
N TYR A 415 21.29 -18.67 7.02
CA TYR A 415 21.10 -18.72 5.57
C TYR A 415 22.37 -19.15 4.86
N LYS A 416 22.19 -19.94 3.80
CA LYS A 416 23.24 -20.44 2.93
C LYS A 416 23.23 -19.65 1.63
N LEU A 417 24.42 -19.28 1.19
CA LEU A 417 24.62 -18.69 -0.14
C LEU A 417 24.55 -19.79 -1.20
N TRP A 418 24.18 -19.41 -2.42
CA TRP A 418 24.17 -20.30 -3.59
C TRP A 418 25.60 -20.62 -4.00
N ALA A 419 25.91 -21.90 -4.20
CA ALA A 419 27.30 -22.35 -4.47
C ALA A 419 27.87 -21.79 -5.79
N SER A 420 26.99 -21.44 -6.74
CA SER A 420 27.36 -20.78 -7.99
C SER A 420 26.21 -19.97 -8.58
N GLU A 421 26.52 -19.06 -9.51
CA GLU A 421 25.51 -18.34 -10.31
C GLU A 421 24.55 -19.30 -11.03
N GLU A 422 25.05 -20.46 -11.49
CA GLU A 422 24.23 -21.44 -12.20
C GLU A 422 23.25 -22.14 -11.25
N ASP A 423 23.67 -22.48 -10.03
CA ASP A 423 22.78 -23.07 -9.01
C ASP A 423 21.68 -22.07 -8.60
N LEU A 424 22.05 -20.80 -8.38
CA LEU A 424 21.10 -19.71 -8.11
C LEU A 424 20.10 -19.59 -9.26
N LYS A 425 20.59 -19.51 -10.50
CA LYS A 425 19.74 -19.38 -11.69
C LYS A 425 18.80 -20.57 -11.86
N ASN A 426 19.26 -21.78 -11.56
CA ASN A 426 18.44 -22.99 -11.63
C ASN A 426 17.37 -23.03 -10.53
N SER A 427 17.63 -22.43 -9.37
CA SER A 427 16.61 -22.27 -8.32
C SER A 427 15.43 -21.40 -8.76
N ILE A 428 15.71 -20.30 -9.45
CA ILE A 428 14.68 -19.40 -9.96
C ILE A 428 13.88 -20.10 -11.06
N LYS A 429 14.56 -20.79 -11.99
CA LYS A 429 13.88 -21.56 -13.04
C LYS A 429 12.98 -22.64 -12.47
N GLU A 430 13.46 -23.40 -11.49
CA GLU A 430 12.67 -24.44 -10.83
C GLU A 430 11.41 -23.84 -10.19
N LEU A 431 11.55 -22.75 -9.45
CA LEU A 431 10.42 -22.02 -8.85
C LEU A 431 9.41 -21.55 -9.91
N VAL A 432 9.89 -20.94 -11.01
CA VAL A 432 9.03 -20.46 -12.11
C VAL A 432 8.31 -21.61 -12.78
N GLU A 433 9.00 -22.72 -13.06
CA GLU A 433 8.41 -23.91 -13.67
C GLU A 433 7.38 -24.57 -12.76
N PHE A 434 7.68 -24.70 -11.46
CA PHE A 434 6.78 -25.23 -10.45
C PHE A 434 5.50 -24.39 -10.37
N SER A 435 5.66 -23.07 -10.24
CA SER A 435 4.56 -22.12 -10.12
C SER A 435 3.70 -22.11 -11.39
N SER A 436 4.32 -22.10 -12.57
CA SER A 436 3.62 -22.13 -13.87
C SER A 436 2.89 -23.45 -14.12
N ALA A 437 3.43 -24.58 -13.62
CA ALA A 437 2.76 -25.87 -13.71
C ALA A 437 1.48 -25.94 -12.86
N LEU A 438 1.46 -25.23 -11.72
CA LEU A 438 0.30 -25.16 -10.83
C LEU A 438 -0.71 -24.11 -11.27
N TYR A 439 -0.26 -22.97 -11.80
CA TYR A 439 -1.09 -21.82 -12.15
C TYR A 439 -0.84 -21.35 -13.60
N PRO A 440 -1.21 -22.15 -14.61
CA PRO A 440 -0.83 -21.91 -16.02
C PRO A 440 -1.44 -20.67 -16.66
N THR A 441 -2.41 -20.01 -16.00
CA THR A 441 -3.01 -18.75 -16.47
C THR A 441 -2.40 -17.52 -15.85
N GLU A 442 -1.60 -17.68 -14.79
CA GLU A 442 -1.02 -16.58 -14.04
C GLU A 442 0.29 -16.12 -14.70
N LYS A 443 0.59 -14.84 -14.50
CA LYS A 443 1.90 -14.25 -14.84
C LYS A 443 2.52 -13.74 -13.56
N PHE A 444 3.73 -14.18 -13.26
CA PHE A 444 4.42 -13.82 -12.03
C PHE A 444 5.28 -12.58 -12.26
N GLN A 445 4.67 -11.40 -12.09
CA GLN A 445 5.33 -10.11 -12.34
C GLN A 445 6.01 -9.50 -11.11
N VAL A 446 5.66 -9.99 -9.92
CA VAL A 446 6.17 -9.50 -8.63
C VAL A 446 7.14 -10.52 -8.04
N TYR A 447 8.30 -10.04 -7.62
CA TYR A 447 9.27 -10.78 -6.84
C TYR A 447 9.49 -10.11 -5.48
N VAL A 448 9.57 -10.92 -4.44
CA VAL A 448 9.98 -10.47 -3.11
C VAL A 448 11.22 -11.27 -2.71
N PRO A 449 12.36 -10.62 -2.40
CA PRO A 449 13.56 -11.34 -2.02
C PRO A 449 13.40 -12.02 -0.64
N PRO A 450 13.80 -13.30 -0.49
CA PRO A 450 13.79 -13.99 0.79
C PRO A 450 14.53 -13.20 1.87
N SER A 451 13.92 -13.05 3.04
CA SER A 451 14.45 -12.24 4.16
C SER A 451 14.79 -10.79 3.79
N ASN A 452 14.28 -10.31 2.66
CA ASN A 452 14.59 -9.00 2.10
C ASN A 452 16.07 -8.85 1.67
N ILE A 453 16.76 -9.95 1.37
CA ILE A 453 18.19 -9.95 1.00
C ILE A 453 18.36 -10.45 -0.44
N MET A 454 19.03 -9.64 -1.26
CA MET A 454 19.40 -9.98 -2.63
C MET A 454 20.58 -9.12 -3.06
N SER A 455 21.57 -9.74 -3.71
CA SER A 455 22.71 -9.03 -4.29
C SER A 455 22.39 -8.52 -5.70
N GLU A 456 23.19 -7.58 -6.22
CA GLU A 456 23.12 -7.15 -7.63
C GLU A 456 23.28 -8.34 -8.59
N THR A 457 24.14 -9.30 -8.25
CA THR A 457 24.33 -10.55 -9.00
C THR A 457 23.05 -11.39 -8.98
N GLY A 458 22.44 -11.54 -7.80
CA GLY A 458 21.18 -12.24 -7.63
C GLY A 458 20.03 -11.64 -8.43
N GLU A 459 19.89 -10.31 -8.40
CA GLU A 459 18.87 -9.58 -9.16
C GLU A 459 19.05 -9.80 -10.67
N LYS A 460 20.28 -9.62 -11.18
CA LYS A 460 20.56 -9.87 -12.60
C LYS A 460 20.15 -11.29 -13.02
N LEU A 461 20.50 -12.30 -12.23
CA LEU A 461 20.17 -13.70 -12.51
C LEU A 461 18.66 -13.98 -12.39
N LEU A 462 17.98 -13.31 -11.46
CA LEU A 462 16.51 -13.29 -11.36
C LEU A 462 15.89 -12.82 -12.67
N LEU A 463 16.30 -11.66 -13.18
CA LEU A 463 15.72 -11.09 -14.40
C LEU A 463 16.01 -11.93 -15.66
N GLU A 464 17.14 -12.64 -15.69
CA GLU A 464 17.46 -13.57 -16.75
C GLU A 464 16.62 -14.86 -16.70
N ALA A 465 16.33 -15.38 -15.50
CA ALA A 465 15.62 -16.65 -15.31
C ALA A 465 14.09 -16.49 -15.22
N ALA A 466 13.61 -15.32 -14.79
CA ALA A 466 12.20 -14.97 -14.62
C ALA A 466 11.89 -13.64 -15.35
N PRO A 467 11.92 -13.61 -16.70
CA PRO A 467 11.81 -12.38 -17.48
C PRO A 467 10.45 -11.67 -17.38
N ASP A 468 9.43 -12.34 -16.85
CA ASP A 468 8.11 -11.75 -16.58
C ASP A 468 8.12 -10.87 -15.31
N VAL A 469 9.12 -11.00 -14.43
CA VAL A 469 9.28 -10.12 -13.27
C VAL A 469 9.57 -8.70 -13.76
N LYS A 470 8.80 -7.76 -13.21
CA LYS A 470 8.89 -6.31 -13.48
C LYS A 470 8.89 -5.49 -12.19
N VAL A 471 8.42 -6.07 -11.11
CA VAL A 471 8.28 -5.41 -9.81
C VAL A 471 9.08 -6.18 -8.77
N ILE A 472 9.94 -5.47 -8.05
CA ILE A 472 10.61 -5.98 -6.85
C ILE A 472 10.03 -5.23 -5.65
N ALA A 473 9.50 -5.97 -4.68
CA ALA A 473 8.90 -5.43 -3.48
C ALA A 473 9.69 -5.86 -2.26
N SER A 474 10.88 -5.31 -2.04
CA SER A 474 11.67 -5.50 -0.83
C SER A 474 11.13 -4.61 0.31
N VAL A 475 11.99 -4.00 1.14
CA VAL A 475 11.59 -3.21 2.32
C VAL A 475 11.93 -1.73 2.18
N TYR A 476 11.09 -0.88 2.78
CA TYR A 476 11.32 0.57 2.84
C TYR A 476 12.30 0.96 3.95
N LEU A 477 12.20 0.24 5.08
CA LEU A 477 12.98 0.47 6.28
C LEU A 477 14.03 -0.63 6.41
N LYS A 478 15.22 -0.25 6.88
CA LYS A 478 16.27 -1.22 7.20
C LYS A 478 15.87 -1.98 8.47
N ALA A 479 15.97 -3.30 8.44
CA ALA A 479 15.85 -4.11 9.65
C ALA A 479 17.14 -4.01 10.49
N ASP A 480 17.01 -3.89 11.80
CA ASP A 480 18.14 -3.75 12.70
C ASP A 480 19.08 -4.97 12.63
N GLY A 481 20.36 -4.72 12.37
CA GLY A 481 21.39 -5.75 12.32
C GLY A 481 21.31 -6.71 11.13
N VAL A 482 20.39 -6.49 10.18
CA VAL A 482 20.24 -7.31 8.97
C VAL A 482 20.56 -6.47 7.74
N GLU A 483 21.45 -6.96 6.88
CA GLU A 483 21.66 -6.34 5.59
C GLU A 483 20.47 -6.67 4.68
N SER A 484 19.61 -5.68 4.45
CA SER A 484 18.40 -5.81 3.65
C SER A 484 18.50 -4.92 2.40
N MET A 485 17.92 -5.36 1.30
CA MET A 485 17.71 -4.56 0.11
C MET A 485 16.65 -3.50 0.43
N VAL A 486 17.10 -2.33 0.88
CA VAL A 486 16.25 -1.17 1.17
C VAL A 486 15.97 -0.43 -0.13
N GLN A 487 14.69 -0.21 -0.42
CA GLN A 487 14.25 0.42 -1.66
C GLN A 487 13.53 1.75 -1.41
N GLU A 488 13.39 2.50 -2.50
CA GLU A 488 12.51 3.64 -2.64
C GLU A 488 11.42 3.31 -3.67
N PHE A 489 10.32 4.06 -3.70
CA PHE A 489 9.35 3.93 -4.81
C PHE A 489 9.95 4.56 -6.07
N THR A 490 10.54 3.75 -6.95
CA THR A 490 11.28 4.23 -8.11
C THR A 490 11.18 3.29 -9.31
N VAL A 491 11.70 3.73 -10.44
CA VAL A 491 11.99 2.89 -11.61
C VAL A 491 13.50 2.90 -11.81
N GLU A 492 14.12 1.73 -11.73
CA GLU A 492 15.55 1.57 -11.92
C GLU A 492 15.98 1.75 -13.38
N GLU A 493 17.28 1.94 -13.62
CA GLU A 493 17.85 2.10 -14.96
C GLU A 493 17.60 0.87 -15.85
N ASN A 494 17.52 -0.32 -15.25
CA ASN A 494 17.22 -1.58 -15.95
C ASN A 494 15.72 -1.73 -16.28
N GLY A 495 14.87 -0.80 -15.84
CA GLY A 495 13.42 -0.79 -16.05
C GLY A 495 12.60 -1.57 -15.02
N ILE A 496 13.22 -2.11 -13.97
CA ILE A 496 12.52 -2.69 -12.83
C ILE A 496 11.87 -1.58 -12.00
N ILE A 497 10.69 -1.90 -11.47
CA ILE A 497 9.90 -1.00 -10.66
C ILE A 497 10.01 -1.46 -9.21
N ASP A 498 10.49 -0.56 -8.37
CA ASP A 498 10.63 -0.80 -6.94
C ASP A 498 9.39 -0.34 -6.20
N THR A 499 8.82 -1.26 -5.42
CA THR A 499 7.62 -1.01 -4.61
C THR A 499 7.84 -1.53 -3.19
N PRO A 500 8.67 -0.82 -2.39
CA PRO A 500 9.00 -1.28 -1.06
C PRO A 500 7.77 -1.50 -0.17
N ARG A 501 7.86 -2.50 0.70
CA ARG A 501 6.93 -2.71 1.81
C ARG A 501 7.32 -1.83 2.98
N VAL A 502 6.38 -0.99 3.42
CA VAL A 502 6.64 0.10 4.38
C VAL A 502 6.61 -0.39 5.82
N VAL A 503 5.63 -1.24 6.15
CA VAL A 503 5.43 -1.80 7.49
C VAL A 503 5.12 -3.30 7.41
N SER A 504 5.21 -4.01 8.53
CA SER A 504 5.07 -5.47 8.53
C SER A 504 4.47 -6.04 9.82
N GLY A 505 4.00 -7.28 9.72
CA GLY A 505 3.54 -8.09 10.84
C GLY A 505 2.14 -7.73 11.35
N CYS A 506 1.68 -8.46 12.37
CA CYS A 506 0.38 -8.18 13.00
C CYS A 506 0.47 -7.24 14.22
N MET A 507 1.69 -7.01 14.71
CA MET A 507 1.98 -6.30 15.95
C MET A 507 2.77 -5.02 15.63
N LEU A 508 2.06 -3.95 15.27
CA LEU A 508 2.71 -2.70 14.85
C LEU A 508 3.00 -1.80 16.05
N ASP A 509 4.26 -1.42 16.21
CA ASP A 509 4.67 -0.42 17.18
C ASP A 509 4.36 1.02 16.72
N GLU A 510 4.63 1.99 17.58
CA GLU A 510 4.36 3.40 17.28
C GLU A 510 5.23 3.96 16.15
N TYR A 511 6.43 3.41 15.97
CA TYR A 511 7.33 3.81 14.91
C TYR A 511 6.80 3.36 13.53
N ALA A 512 6.38 2.10 13.41
CA ALA A 512 5.73 1.58 12.21
C ALA A 512 4.47 2.39 11.86
N LYS A 513 3.62 2.70 12.85
CA LYS A 513 2.44 3.54 12.64
C LYS A 513 2.78 4.96 12.18
N LEU A 514 3.83 5.57 12.75
CA LEU A 514 4.31 6.89 12.35
C LEU A 514 4.87 6.89 10.93
N THR A 515 5.62 5.85 10.55
CA THR A 515 6.12 5.69 9.18
C THR A 515 4.97 5.52 8.19
N ALA A 516 3.98 4.69 8.49
CA ALA A 516 2.78 4.56 7.65
C ALA A 516 2.04 5.90 7.52
N PHE A 517 1.87 6.63 8.62
CA PHE A 517 1.26 7.96 8.64
C PHE A 517 2.03 8.97 7.78
N SER A 518 3.37 8.93 7.81
CA SER A 518 4.22 9.75 6.92
C SER A 518 3.95 9.43 5.45
N GLU A 519 3.88 8.15 5.08
CA GLU A 519 3.66 7.73 3.69
C GLU A 519 2.25 8.05 3.18
N PHE A 520 1.24 8.17 4.06
CA PHE A 520 -0.07 8.72 3.67
C PHE A 520 0.04 10.17 3.20
N ASN A 521 0.96 10.95 3.78
CA ASN A 521 1.10 12.38 3.51
C ASN A 521 2.19 12.72 2.48
N PHE A 522 3.05 11.75 2.18
CA PHE A 522 4.11 11.90 1.18
C PHE A 522 3.73 11.27 -0.16
N HIS A 523 3.85 9.94 -0.32
CA HIS A 523 3.51 9.25 -1.56
C HIS A 523 2.02 8.93 -1.72
N TYR A 524 1.21 9.14 -0.67
CA TYR A 524 -0.18 8.65 -0.56
C TYR A 524 -0.22 7.12 -0.76
N VAL A 525 0.60 6.41 0.02
CA VAL A 525 0.76 4.95 -0.07
C VAL A 525 0.54 4.26 1.27
N GLN A 526 -0.07 3.09 1.20
CA GLN A 526 -0.02 2.07 2.23
C GLN A 526 0.60 0.81 1.62
N SER A 527 1.64 0.24 2.25
CA SER A 527 2.27 -0.99 1.78
C SER A 527 2.69 -1.84 2.97
N HIS A 528 2.16 -3.06 3.07
CA HIS A 528 2.30 -3.90 4.25
C HIS A 528 2.49 -5.38 3.88
N PHE A 529 3.22 -6.14 4.69
CA PHE A 529 3.29 -7.60 4.58
C PHE A 529 3.11 -8.34 5.90
N VAL A 530 2.56 -9.54 5.81
CA VAL A 530 2.43 -10.49 6.92
C VAL A 530 3.06 -11.80 6.52
N HIS A 531 3.54 -12.57 7.50
CA HIS A 531 3.95 -13.95 7.25
C HIS A 531 3.03 -14.93 7.99
N PRO A 532 2.75 -16.11 7.40
CA PRO A 532 2.05 -17.16 8.10
C PRO A 532 2.76 -17.59 9.39
N ASP A 533 4.09 -17.61 9.43
CA ASP A 533 4.91 -18.07 10.56
C ASP A 533 5.08 -17.04 11.68
N ASP A 534 4.58 -15.80 11.55
CA ASP A 534 4.60 -14.80 12.62
C ASP A 534 3.97 -15.34 13.94
N ILE A 535 2.96 -16.23 13.83
CA ILE A 535 2.29 -16.88 14.98
C ILE A 535 3.12 -18.01 15.63
N LEU A 536 4.28 -18.34 15.06
CA LEU A 536 5.21 -19.37 15.54
C LEU A 536 6.49 -18.76 16.17
N ASP A 537 6.66 -17.44 16.05
CA ASP A 537 7.84 -16.69 16.50
C ASP A 537 7.49 -15.75 17.67
N GLU A 538 8.14 -15.95 18.82
CA GLU A 538 7.91 -15.13 20.02
C GLU A 538 8.28 -13.67 19.80
N ASP A 539 9.33 -13.39 19.02
CA ASP A 539 9.81 -12.03 18.76
C ASP A 539 8.82 -11.28 17.84
N ARG A 540 7.98 -12.01 17.10
CA ARG A 540 6.90 -11.46 16.25
C ARG A 540 5.53 -11.48 16.92
N GLY A 541 5.47 -11.84 18.20
CA GLY A 541 4.26 -11.74 19.03
C GLY A 541 3.50 -13.04 19.25
N ALA A 542 4.01 -14.19 18.82
CA ALA A 542 3.34 -15.50 18.98
C ALA A 542 2.90 -15.78 20.43
N LYS A 543 3.69 -15.33 21.42
CA LYS A 543 3.39 -15.49 22.85
C LYS A 543 2.04 -14.90 23.27
N SER A 544 1.63 -13.79 22.64
CA SER A 544 0.34 -13.13 22.88
C SER A 544 -0.84 -13.92 22.31
N GLY A 545 -0.59 -14.84 21.38
CA GLY A 545 -1.60 -15.67 20.73
C GLY A 545 -2.30 -14.99 19.55
N TRP A 546 -2.84 -15.80 18.65
CA TRP A 546 -3.49 -15.32 17.41
C TRP A 546 -4.66 -14.35 17.65
N PRO A 547 -5.52 -14.50 18.68
CA PRO A 547 -6.61 -13.55 18.90
C PRO A 547 -6.11 -12.11 19.10
N GLU A 548 -4.99 -11.94 19.82
CA GLU A 548 -4.43 -10.62 20.09
C GLU A 548 -3.73 -10.05 18.85
N MET A 549 -2.91 -10.85 18.16
CA MET A 549 -2.27 -10.47 16.90
C MET A 549 -3.31 -10.07 15.84
N SER A 550 -4.36 -10.89 15.68
CA SER A 550 -5.45 -10.61 14.75
C SER A 550 -6.23 -9.35 15.15
N ARG A 551 -6.42 -9.08 16.45
CA ARG A 551 -7.09 -7.87 16.93
C ARG A 551 -6.27 -6.63 16.59
N GLN A 552 -4.97 -6.62 16.92
CA GLN A 552 -4.10 -5.47 16.65
C GLN A 552 -3.98 -5.17 15.15
N PHE A 553 -3.84 -6.20 14.32
CA PHE A 553 -3.81 -5.98 12.88
C PHE A 553 -5.16 -5.46 12.34
N THR A 554 -6.28 -5.93 12.88
CA THR A 554 -7.61 -5.39 12.54
C THR A 554 -7.72 -3.91 12.91
N GLU A 555 -7.19 -3.49 14.06
CA GLU A 555 -7.15 -2.07 14.48
C GLU A 555 -6.30 -1.22 13.53
N TYR A 556 -5.18 -1.75 13.05
CA TYR A 556 -4.39 -1.08 12.01
C TYR A 556 -5.16 -0.95 10.69
N LEU A 557 -5.85 -1.99 10.23
CA LEU A 557 -6.68 -1.93 9.03
C LEU A 557 -7.83 -0.91 9.16
N GLU A 558 -8.42 -0.79 10.36
CA GLU A 558 -9.41 0.25 10.65
C GLU A 558 -8.80 1.65 10.62
N LEU A 559 -7.60 1.83 11.18
CA LEU A 559 -6.86 3.09 11.12
C LEU A 559 -6.61 3.49 9.65
N VAL A 560 -6.08 2.58 8.83
CA VAL A 560 -5.84 2.83 7.39
C VAL A 560 -7.15 3.22 6.70
N LYS A 561 -8.22 2.42 6.87
CA LYS A 561 -9.51 2.69 6.23
C LYS A 561 -10.12 4.03 6.64
N ASN A 562 -9.93 4.46 7.88
CA ASN A 562 -10.45 5.73 8.38
C ASN A 562 -9.59 6.90 7.91
N ALA A 563 -8.26 6.74 7.85
CA ALA A 563 -7.34 7.79 7.44
C ALA A 563 -7.38 8.04 5.92
N VAL A 564 -7.46 6.99 5.12
CA VAL A 564 -7.33 7.03 3.66
C VAL A 564 -8.42 6.20 2.96
N PRO A 565 -9.72 6.53 3.15
CA PRO A 565 -10.83 5.73 2.63
C PRO A 565 -10.89 5.63 1.10
N ASP A 566 -10.33 6.62 0.40
CA ASP A 566 -10.34 6.72 -1.06
C ASP A 566 -9.05 6.17 -1.72
N MET A 567 -8.12 5.65 -0.92
CA MET A 567 -6.91 5.01 -1.43
C MET A 567 -7.26 3.74 -2.19
N ARG A 568 -6.62 3.54 -3.35
CA ARG A 568 -6.91 2.38 -4.20
C ARG A 568 -6.29 1.12 -3.62
N ASN A 569 -7.08 0.07 -3.42
CA ASN A 569 -6.53 -1.26 -3.12
C ASN A 569 -5.96 -1.88 -4.41
N LEU A 570 -4.66 -2.12 -4.43
CA LEU A 570 -3.89 -2.57 -5.60
C LEU A 570 -3.18 -3.89 -5.29
N SER A 571 -3.01 -4.74 -6.31
CA SER A 571 -2.05 -5.83 -6.24
C SER A 571 -0.61 -5.29 -6.33
N GLY A 572 0.41 -6.14 -6.17
CA GLY A 572 1.81 -5.74 -6.33
C GLY A 572 2.12 -5.27 -7.76
N THR A 573 1.58 -5.94 -8.78
CA THR A 573 1.68 -5.47 -10.18
C THR A 573 1.04 -4.10 -10.36
N ASP A 574 -0.18 -3.90 -9.86
CA ASP A 574 -0.90 -2.64 -10.05
C ASP A 574 -0.27 -1.50 -9.24
N MET A 575 0.34 -1.80 -8.08
CA MET A 575 1.22 -0.88 -7.36
C MET A 575 2.41 -0.50 -8.23
N GLY A 576 3.07 -1.47 -8.89
CA GLY A 576 4.12 -1.19 -9.86
C GLY A 576 3.65 -0.28 -11.00
N ALA A 577 2.44 -0.50 -11.53
CA ALA A 577 1.87 0.35 -12.58
C ALA A 577 1.62 1.78 -12.09
N ALA A 578 1.15 1.94 -10.85
CA ALA A 578 0.95 3.24 -10.22
C ALA A 578 2.29 3.97 -9.99
N THR A 579 3.30 3.27 -9.45
CA THR A 579 4.66 3.80 -9.25
C THR A 579 5.30 4.19 -10.57
N TYR A 580 5.20 3.36 -11.61
CA TYR A 580 5.76 3.67 -12.93
C TYR A 580 5.19 4.96 -13.52
N ARG A 581 3.87 5.16 -13.41
CA ARG A 581 3.23 6.43 -13.82
C ARG A 581 3.73 7.59 -12.95
N TYR A 582 3.74 7.45 -11.64
CA TYR A 582 4.20 8.47 -10.71
C TYR A 582 5.64 8.91 -11.02
N CYS A 583 6.59 7.98 -11.13
CA CYS A 583 7.99 8.26 -11.44
C CYS A 583 8.14 8.96 -12.81
N GLY A 584 7.29 8.59 -13.77
CA GLY A 584 7.27 9.19 -15.10
C GLY A 584 6.75 10.62 -15.18
N LEU A 585 6.06 11.14 -14.16
CA LEU A 585 5.42 12.44 -14.23
C LEU A 585 6.41 13.61 -14.11
N SER A 586 6.20 14.64 -14.93
CA SER A 586 6.68 16.01 -14.68
C SER A 586 5.49 16.94 -14.45
N VAL A 587 5.60 17.90 -13.55
CA VAL A 587 4.47 18.78 -13.16
C VAL A 587 4.84 20.23 -13.34
N GLU A 588 4.10 20.98 -14.15
CA GLU A 588 4.22 22.44 -14.26
C GLU A 588 2.98 23.08 -13.61
N ARG A 589 3.21 24.16 -12.88
CA ARG A 589 2.21 24.82 -12.03
C ARG A 589 2.14 26.29 -12.39
N ASP A 590 0.97 26.75 -12.80
CA ASP A 590 0.68 28.17 -12.96
C ASP A 590 -0.49 28.53 -12.04
N ILE A 591 -0.18 29.24 -10.95
CA ILE A 591 -1.13 29.60 -9.91
C ILE A 591 -1.36 31.11 -9.98
N LYS A 592 -2.60 31.52 -10.29
CA LYS A 592 -2.99 32.92 -10.45
C LYS A 592 -4.40 33.15 -9.94
N ASP A 593 -4.61 34.14 -9.08
CA ASP A 593 -5.93 34.70 -8.73
C ASP A 593 -7.04 33.65 -8.44
N GLY A 594 -6.73 32.60 -7.69
CA GLY A 594 -7.70 31.53 -7.35
C GLY A 594 -7.93 30.49 -8.44
N GLU A 595 -7.07 30.44 -9.46
CA GLU A 595 -6.98 29.40 -10.50
C GLU A 595 -5.61 28.71 -10.41
N ILE A 596 -5.62 27.38 -10.46
CA ILE A 596 -4.45 26.51 -10.53
C ILE A 596 -4.51 25.77 -11.86
N ASP A 597 -3.61 26.14 -12.76
CA ASP A 597 -3.38 25.44 -14.02
C ASP A 597 -2.21 24.47 -13.83
N VAL A 598 -2.48 23.18 -14.04
CA VAL A 598 -1.47 22.12 -13.93
C VAL A 598 -1.32 21.41 -15.25
N ARG A 599 -0.08 21.36 -15.75
CA ARG A 599 0.29 20.58 -16.93
C ARG A 599 1.13 19.39 -16.48
N LEU A 600 0.77 18.20 -16.97
CA LEU A 600 1.38 16.92 -16.63
C LEU A 600 2.12 16.36 -17.85
N GLY A 601 3.44 16.29 -17.77
CA GLY A 601 4.27 15.53 -18.72
C GLY A 601 4.41 14.09 -18.23
N GLY A 602 4.70 13.15 -19.13
CA GLY A 602 4.72 11.73 -18.79
C GLY A 602 3.35 11.14 -18.42
N PHE A 603 2.26 11.84 -18.75
CA PHE A 603 0.91 11.42 -18.44
C PHE A 603 0.52 10.13 -19.19
N SER A 604 -0.24 9.26 -18.52
CA SER A 604 -0.74 8.02 -19.12
C SER A 604 -2.08 7.60 -18.54
N LYS A 605 -3.16 7.95 -19.27
CA LYS A 605 -4.59 7.72 -18.94
C LYS A 605 -5.09 8.46 -17.70
N GLU A 606 -4.40 8.33 -16.58
CA GLU A 606 -4.71 8.99 -15.32
C GLU A 606 -3.43 9.29 -14.51
N ALA A 607 -3.51 10.30 -13.64
CA ALA A 607 -2.48 10.64 -12.67
C ALA A 607 -3.15 11.09 -11.36
N TYR A 608 -2.45 10.90 -10.24
CA TYR A 608 -2.91 11.33 -8.92
C TYR A 608 -1.96 12.38 -8.37
N LEU A 609 -2.54 13.41 -7.76
CA LEU A 609 -1.81 14.48 -7.09
C LEU A 609 -2.47 14.77 -5.74
N LEU A 610 -1.70 15.33 -4.81
CA LEU A 610 -2.25 16.02 -3.65
C LEU A 610 -2.17 17.52 -3.89
N LEU A 611 -3.25 18.23 -3.60
CA LEU A 611 -3.37 19.68 -3.67
C LEU A 611 -3.63 20.22 -2.27
N ARG A 612 -2.71 21.05 -1.76
CA ARG A 612 -2.94 21.86 -0.57
C ARG A 612 -3.47 23.23 -0.98
N ILE A 613 -4.54 23.67 -0.33
CA ILE A 613 -5.05 25.04 -0.37
C ILE A 613 -5.06 25.56 1.07
N ASN A 614 -4.13 26.46 1.35
CA ASN A 614 -3.98 27.07 2.68
C ASN A 614 -5.01 28.19 2.91
N GLU A 615 -5.45 28.84 1.84
CA GLU A 615 -6.49 29.88 1.86
C GLU A 615 -7.57 29.61 0.79
N GLY A 616 -8.82 29.44 1.23
CA GLY A 616 -9.96 29.19 0.33
C GLY A 616 -10.39 27.72 0.29
N LYS A 617 -11.22 27.36 -0.70
CA LYS A 617 -11.74 26.00 -0.91
C LYS A 617 -12.02 25.75 -2.37
N VAL A 618 -11.80 24.54 -2.86
CA VAL A 618 -12.10 24.21 -4.26
C VAL A 618 -13.58 24.45 -4.58
N LYS A 619 -13.83 25.16 -5.68
CA LYS A 619 -15.15 25.54 -6.20
C LYS A 619 -15.51 24.77 -7.46
N ASN A 620 -14.56 24.62 -8.38
CA ASN A 620 -14.78 23.98 -9.69
C ASN A 620 -13.48 23.35 -10.23
N THR A 621 -13.60 22.37 -11.12
CA THR A 621 -12.47 21.70 -11.76
C THR A 621 -12.74 21.39 -13.24
N GLU A 622 -11.67 21.30 -14.04
CA GLU A 622 -11.68 20.87 -15.43
C GLU A 622 -10.56 19.84 -15.65
N GLY A 623 -10.84 18.77 -16.41
CA GLY A 623 -9.87 17.69 -16.68
C GLY A 623 -9.52 16.79 -15.46
N CYS A 624 -10.09 17.06 -14.28
CA CYS A 624 -9.85 16.30 -13.07
C CYS A 624 -11.06 16.24 -12.11
N THR A 625 -11.01 15.31 -11.17
CA THR A 625 -11.89 15.26 -9.99
C THR A 625 -11.09 15.47 -8.72
N VAL A 626 -11.71 16.10 -7.72
CA VAL A 626 -11.08 16.39 -6.42
C VAL A 626 -11.90 15.84 -5.26
N THR A 627 -11.21 15.32 -4.26
CA THR A 627 -11.81 14.86 -2.99
C THR A 627 -11.01 15.42 -1.82
N GLU A 628 -11.65 16.09 -0.86
CA GLU A 628 -10.97 16.57 0.36
C GLU A 628 -10.60 15.36 1.23
N VAL A 629 -9.31 15.22 1.57
CA VAL A 629 -8.75 14.09 2.33
C VAL A 629 -8.19 14.51 3.70
N ALA A 630 -7.94 15.81 3.89
CA ALA A 630 -7.63 16.43 5.17
C ALA A 630 -8.00 17.93 5.11
N ASP A 631 -7.91 18.67 6.22
CA ASP A 631 -8.25 20.10 6.23
C ASP A 631 -7.37 20.87 5.22
N GLY A 632 -8.00 21.38 4.16
CA GLY A 632 -7.30 22.11 3.10
C GLY A 632 -6.41 21.24 2.21
N LEU A 633 -6.54 19.92 2.24
CA LEU A 633 -5.78 18.99 1.41
C LEU A 633 -6.72 18.10 0.60
N TYR A 634 -6.47 18.02 -0.71
CA TYR A 634 -7.35 17.36 -1.68
C TYR A 634 -6.59 16.32 -2.50
N LEU A 635 -7.16 15.13 -2.66
CA LEU A 635 -6.74 14.18 -3.67
C LEU A 635 -7.29 14.59 -5.04
N VAL A 636 -6.40 14.87 -5.98
CA VAL A 636 -6.72 15.21 -7.37
C VAL A 636 -6.51 13.96 -8.23
N LYS A 637 -7.54 13.55 -8.96
CA LYS A 637 -7.44 12.55 -10.02
C LYS A 637 -7.53 13.26 -11.37
N ALA A 638 -6.41 13.37 -12.05
CA ALA A 638 -6.33 13.90 -13.41
C ALA A 638 -6.72 12.82 -14.42
N VAL A 639 -7.59 13.16 -15.36
CA VAL A 639 -7.95 12.31 -16.53
C VAL A 639 -7.52 12.93 -17.85
N GLU A 640 -6.94 14.12 -17.79
CA GLU A 640 -6.35 14.85 -18.90
C GLU A 640 -4.96 15.38 -18.49
N GLU A 641 -4.11 15.66 -19.48
CA GLU A 641 -2.75 16.19 -19.27
C GLU A 641 -2.75 17.62 -18.71
N ASN A 642 -3.78 18.39 -19.05
CA ASN A 642 -3.94 19.76 -18.61
C ASN A 642 -5.20 19.82 -17.76
N ILE A 643 -5.06 20.24 -16.51
CA ILE A 643 -6.17 20.32 -15.57
C ILE A 643 -6.23 21.72 -14.97
N LYS A 644 -7.44 22.17 -14.65
CA LYS A 644 -7.69 23.47 -14.03
C LYS A 644 -8.47 23.30 -12.74
N ILE A 645 -8.08 24.02 -11.70
CA ILE A 645 -8.74 23.98 -10.39
C ILE A 645 -9.00 25.41 -9.92
N TYR A 646 -10.25 25.72 -9.57
CA TYR A 646 -10.67 27.04 -9.10
C TYR A 646 -10.98 26.99 -7.60
N TYR A 647 -10.43 27.90 -6.79
CA TYR A 647 -10.57 27.88 -5.31
C TYR A 647 -10.91 29.25 -4.67
#